data_AF-A0AAN5KZE8-F1
#
_entry.id   AF-A0AAN5KZE8-F1
#
_cell.length_a   1.000
_cell.length_b   1.000
_cell.length_c   1.000
_cell.angle_alpha   90.00
_cell.angle_beta   90.00
_cell.angle_gamma   90.00
#
_symmetry.space_group_name_H-M   'P 1'
#
loop_
_entity.id
_entity.type
_entity.pdbx_description
1 polymer ?
#
loop_
_entity_poly.entity_id
_entity_poly.type
_entity_poly.pdbx_seq_one_letter_code
_entity_poly.pdbx_strand_id
1 'polypeptide(L)'
;MRPLLWAAIMGLCPASLLAAPVQGFSFAHKDWEVACDNTGTCRAAGYGVNMGEISVLLTRNAGAGQRVSAQVTFAQTDHDIPQDATVNLLIDNQDRGTLEAKDDSHFRFDSSQTAALIQALEHDNHIEIALNGQRKPLSSAGSSAVFLKIDEFQQRLGSADALVRKGDADDDNTLSAVPAPEIIAAPTIRNAQSEPLTAKQRQKLLPALTPLLNSRCDDWQNKDIPSQERQITATPLDKNHSLIEALCWRAAYNDGYAMWVVENTPLAKPQLITTDASSYADGVITFFMKGRGIADCVNGEERVWDGRTFVQSLKYTTGMCREITPGGTWMLPTFVSQVRPKQQKDADNLALKALYNAVLKEQKSDPELALKKVAAQFPLTGHVTNFTLTYADDSLVSTNKPAVDISDDEWQAFLHSDISADSENGKVSFTLVDLDNDGKRDLIIDSYIGGTGLFSYTGVLRRGDNTFDTVDNSDTDDDDDFDAGVPGALFSLNGRGANQWNQWVRINGQVYALWYNGQFGEDNLYLLRPFSPTDRSPAVTIRYRYRLETLSSPEKGQPLTPALTAQERDDLLKSLDLMQSNLLKDKKDHAEDGPICPIPPGTSSEEADNYYSGVASYYVYETVAYIPVWLGGKCFIGTVISHHGAYRHGVDAEIMIGSPREDEDLIGGYSVSGLRRVISAVSGWKIREGDNGMM
;
A
#
# COMPACT_ATOMS: atom_id res chain seq x y z
N MET A 1 -46.37 -49.17 21.87
CA MET A 1 -46.41 -47.74 22.25
C MET A 1 -45.25 -47.47 23.21
N ARG A 2 -44.19 -46.83 22.72
CA ARG A 2 -43.10 -46.17 23.46
C ARG A 2 -42.21 -45.46 22.42
N PRO A 3 -42.16 -44.11 22.38
CA PRO A 3 -41.46 -43.38 21.32
C PRO A 3 -39.96 -43.22 21.64
N LEU A 4 -39.19 -43.09 20.56
CA LEU A 4 -37.76 -42.77 20.55
C LEU A 4 -37.49 -41.35 21.06
N LEU A 5 -36.45 -41.21 21.89
CA LEU A 5 -35.80 -39.94 22.19
C LEU A 5 -34.60 -39.80 21.24
N TRP A 6 -34.74 -38.95 20.23
CA TRP A 6 -33.61 -38.37 19.50
C TRP A 6 -33.24 -37.05 20.18
N ALA A 7 -32.07 -36.99 20.80
CA ALA A 7 -31.46 -35.76 21.27
C ALA A 7 -30.79 -35.06 20.07
N ALA A 8 -31.33 -33.93 19.65
CA ALA A 8 -30.70 -33.04 18.68
C ALA A 8 -29.64 -32.21 19.40
N ILE A 9 -28.36 -32.49 19.12
CA ILE A 9 -27.25 -31.59 19.42
C ILE A 9 -27.31 -30.48 18.36
N MET A 10 -27.87 -29.32 18.71
CA MET A 10 -27.72 -28.11 17.89
C MET A 10 -26.28 -27.64 18.03
N GLY A 11 -25.53 -27.72 16.93
CA GLY A 11 -24.20 -27.15 16.79
C GLY A 11 -24.23 -25.65 16.98
N LEU A 12 -23.47 -25.16 17.95
CA LEU A 12 -23.02 -23.78 18.02
C LEU A 12 -22.00 -23.58 16.89
N CYS A 13 -22.44 -23.02 15.77
CA CYS A 13 -21.53 -22.41 14.81
C CYS A 13 -20.89 -21.20 15.50
N PRO A 14 -19.55 -21.14 15.67
CA PRO A 14 -18.90 -19.90 16.07
C PRO A 14 -19.11 -18.91 14.93
N ALA A 15 -20.01 -17.95 15.11
CA ALA A 15 -20.03 -16.78 14.26
C ALA A 15 -18.74 -16.03 14.54
N SER A 16 -17.80 -16.06 13.59
CA SER A 16 -16.65 -15.17 13.61
C SER A 16 -17.20 -13.74 13.70
N LEU A 17 -17.03 -13.11 14.86
CA LEU A 17 -17.30 -11.69 15.04
C LEU A 17 -16.27 -10.94 14.19
N LEU A 18 -16.63 -10.63 12.95
CA LEU A 18 -15.88 -9.67 12.15
C LEU A 18 -15.95 -8.33 12.89
N ALA A 19 -14.80 -7.75 13.21
CA ALA A 19 -14.72 -6.40 13.76
C ALA A 19 -15.48 -5.43 12.85
N ALA A 20 -16.18 -4.46 13.45
CA ALA A 20 -16.84 -3.41 12.68
C ALA A 20 -15.79 -2.63 11.86
N PRO A 21 -16.11 -2.23 10.62
CA PRO A 21 -15.18 -1.43 9.81
C PRO A 21 -14.86 -0.12 10.53
N VAL A 22 -13.59 0.31 10.46
CA VAL A 22 -13.14 1.59 11.01
C VAL A 22 -13.94 2.72 10.36
N GLN A 23 -14.62 3.50 11.18
CA GLN A 23 -15.38 4.67 10.73
C GLN A 23 -14.57 5.93 11.04
N GLY A 24 -14.20 6.67 10.00
CA GLY A 24 -13.56 7.95 10.18
C GLY A 24 -14.45 8.97 10.88
N PHE A 25 -13.83 10.00 11.45
CA PHE A 25 -14.53 11.07 12.17
C PHE A 25 -13.78 12.40 12.01
N SER A 26 -14.46 13.49 12.36
CA SER A 26 -13.83 14.79 12.54
C SER A 26 -14.16 15.37 13.91
N PHE A 27 -13.22 16.16 14.46
CA PHE A 27 -13.38 16.84 15.73
C PHE A 27 -12.63 18.17 15.70
N ALA A 28 -13.25 19.22 16.23
CA ALA A 28 -12.66 20.54 16.34
C ALA A 28 -12.77 21.06 17.77
N HIS A 29 -11.70 21.67 18.26
CA HIS A 29 -11.69 22.35 19.54
C HIS A 29 -10.78 23.59 19.49
N LYS A 30 -11.39 24.77 19.65
CA LYS A 30 -10.70 26.06 19.63
C LYS A 30 -9.91 26.29 18.32
N ASP A 31 -8.59 26.34 18.36
CA ASP A 31 -7.73 26.64 17.22
C ASP A 31 -7.13 25.39 16.56
N TRP A 32 -7.67 24.21 16.90
CA TRP A 32 -7.24 22.92 16.38
C TRP A 32 -8.42 22.08 15.93
N GLU A 33 -8.18 21.25 14.93
CA GLU A 33 -9.09 20.20 14.49
C GLU A 33 -8.34 18.96 14.03
N VAL A 34 -9.08 17.86 13.89
CA VAL A 34 -8.59 16.59 13.35
C VAL A 34 -9.65 15.93 12.51
N ALA A 35 -9.23 15.30 11.42
CA ALA A 35 -9.97 14.28 10.72
C ALA A 35 -9.17 12.98 10.69
N CYS A 36 -9.81 11.87 11.05
CA CYS A 36 -9.26 10.54 10.84
C CYS A 36 -10.12 9.80 9.83
N ASP A 37 -9.47 9.11 8.88
CA ASP A 37 -10.15 8.38 7.81
C ASP A 37 -10.36 6.89 8.16
N ASN A 38 -11.00 6.17 7.24
CA ASN A 38 -11.35 4.75 7.38
C ASN A 38 -10.15 3.79 7.25
N THR A 39 -8.93 4.29 7.00
CA THR A 39 -7.69 3.49 7.07
C THR A 39 -7.07 3.50 8.46
N GLY A 40 -7.51 4.43 9.31
CA GLY A 40 -6.94 4.67 10.63
C GLY A 40 -5.98 5.87 10.69
N THR A 41 -5.62 6.46 9.55
CA THR A 41 -4.76 7.65 9.48
C THR A 41 -5.48 8.89 9.99
N CYS A 42 -4.80 9.67 10.83
CA CYS A 42 -5.30 10.91 11.41
C CYS A 42 -4.48 12.12 10.95
N ARG A 43 -5.17 13.22 10.63
CA ARG A 43 -4.59 14.50 10.21
C ARG A 43 -5.16 15.61 11.07
N ALA A 44 -4.30 16.28 11.83
CA ALA A 44 -4.66 17.37 12.73
C ALA A 44 -4.11 18.70 12.24
N ALA A 45 -5.00 19.68 12.05
CA ALA A 45 -4.64 21.03 11.64
C ALA A 45 -4.69 21.98 12.84
N GLY A 46 -3.62 22.73 13.03
CA GLY A 46 -3.51 23.83 14.00
C GLY A 46 -3.39 25.17 13.29
N TYR A 47 -3.92 26.23 13.90
CA TYR A 47 -3.94 27.57 13.31
C TYR A 47 -3.19 28.60 14.16
N GLY A 48 -2.68 29.63 13.49
CA GLY A 48 -2.06 30.77 14.15
C GLY A 48 -2.99 31.47 15.13
N VAL A 49 -2.41 32.16 16.11
CA VAL A 49 -3.15 33.01 17.06
C VAL A 49 -3.92 34.10 16.31
N ASN A 50 -3.32 34.63 15.25
CA ASN A 50 -3.97 35.58 14.36
C ASN A 50 -4.50 34.86 13.12
N MET A 51 -5.67 35.30 12.66
CA MET A 51 -6.29 34.85 11.41
C MET A 51 -5.44 35.26 10.20
N GLY A 52 -5.36 34.41 9.19
CA GLY A 52 -4.63 34.70 7.95
C GLY A 52 -3.11 34.80 8.13
N GLU A 53 -2.53 33.99 9.01
CA GLU A 53 -1.07 33.95 9.21
C GLU A 53 -0.46 32.60 8.87
N ILE A 54 -0.74 31.58 9.66
CA ILE A 54 -0.09 30.26 9.57
C ILE A 54 -1.06 29.13 9.89
N SER A 55 -0.75 27.95 9.35
CA SER A 55 -1.32 26.69 9.80
C SER A 55 -0.28 25.58 9.78
N VAL A 56 -0.39 24.65 10.73
CA VAL A 56 0.42 23.45 10.83
C VAL A 56 -0.47 22.23 10.63
N LEU A 57 0.02 21.23 9.90
CA LEU A 57 -0.59 19.92 9.75
C LEU A 57 0.28 18.87 10.44
N LEU A 58 -0.33 18.06 11.30
CA LEU A 58 0.27 16.86 11.89
C LEU A 58 -0.44 15.63 11.33
N THR A 59 0.32 14.65 10.81
CA THR A 59 -0.22 13.42 10.24
C THR A 59 0.35 12.20 10.97
N ARG A 60 -0.50 11.23 11.32
CA ARG A 60 -0.08 9.93 11.86
C ARG A 60 -0.87 8.79 11.24
N ASN A 61 -0.18 7.87 10.60
CA ASN A 61 -0.74 6.63 10.06
C ASN A 61 -1.15 5.66 11.18
N ALA A 62 -2.04 4.72 10.89
CA ALA A 62 -2.36 3.62 11.81
C ALA A 62 -1.36 2.46 11.68
N GLY A 63 -1.28 1.60 12.70
CA GLY A 63 -0.29 0.53 12.80
C GLY A 63 0.82 0.82 13.80
N ALA A 64 1.52 -0.23 14.25
CA ALA A 64 2.61 -0.15 15.20
C ALA A 64 3.82 0.61 14.62
N GLY A 65 4.57 1.31 15.48
CA GLY A 65 5.79 2.04 15.09
C GLY A 65 5.59 3.32 14.26
N GLN A 66 4.37 3.65 13.84
CA GLN A 66 4.09 4.83 13.01
C GLN A 66 4.31 6.14 13.78
N ARG A 67 5.09 7.07 13.21
CA ARG A 67 5.40 8.36 13.85
C ARG A 67 4.46 9.46 13.35
N VAL A 68 4.56 10.63 13.99
CA VAL A 68 3.89 11.85 13.54
C VAL A 68 4.84 12.60 12.62
N SER A 69 4.37 12.97 11.42
CA SER A 69 5.03 13.95 10.57
C SER A 69 4.34 15.32 10.70
N ALA A 70 5.09 16.39 10.48
CA ALA A 70 4.58 17.76 10.58
C ALA A 70 4.95 18.60 9.35
N GLN A 71 4.03 19.47 8.94
CA GLN A 71 4.21 20.46 7.89
C GLN A 71 3.60 21.80 8.30
N VAL A 72 4.13 22.90 7.77
CA VAL A 72 3.58 24.26 7.96
C VAL A 72 3.35 24.94 6.62
N THR A 73 2.29 25.72 6.55
CA THR A 73 2.02 26.65 5.46
C THR A 73 1.65 28.03 6.00
N PHE A 74 1.78 29.05 5.15
CA PHE A 74 1.52 30.44 5.47
C PHE A 74 0.37 30.97 4.61
N ALA A 75 -0.29 32.01 5.07
CA ALA A 75 -1.40 32.59 4.34
C ALA A 75 -0.97 33.20 2.99
N GLN A 76 -1.65 32.80 1.92
CA GLN A 76 -1.42 33.24 0.55
C GLN A 76 -2.17 34.53 0.25
N THR A 77 -1.92 35.57 1.05
CA THR A 77 -2.82 36.75 1.09
C THR A 77 -2.68 37.72 -0.08
N ASP A 78 -1.62 37.69 -0.90
CA ASP A 78 -1.48 38.51 -2.15
C ASP A 78 -0.18 38.23 -2.96
N HIS A 79 0.82 37.58 -2.36
CA HIS A 79 2.09 37.23 -3.00
C HIS A 79 2.49 35.79 -2.68
N ASP A 80 3.04 35.09 -3.67
CA ASP A 80 3.61 33.75 -3.47
C ASP A 80 4.82 33.81 -2.53
N ILE A 81 5.05 32.71 -1.83
CA ILE A 81 6.24 32.55 -0.98
C ILE A 81 7.46 32.46 -1.92
N PRO A 82 8.52 33.27 -1.71
CA PRO A 82 9.72 33.20 -2.56
C PRO A 82 10.39 31.82 -2.47
N GLN A 83 10.93 31.32 -3.59
CA GLN A 83 11.64 30.03 -3.61
C GLN A 83 12.90 30.01 -2.71
N ASP A 84 13.48 31.17 -2.40
CA ASP A 84 14.61 31.32 -1.48
C ASP A 84 14.17 31.64 -0.03
N ALA A 85 12.89 31.42 0.30
CA ALA A 85 12.37 31.68 1.63
C ALA A 85 13.05 30.80 2.69
N THR A 86 13.45 31.42 3.80
CA THR A 86 13.95 30.72 4.98
C THR A 86 12.84 30.63 6.03
N VAL A 87 12.55 29.41 6.49
CA VAL A 87 11.53 29.15 7.51
C VAL A 87 12.18 28.54 8.75
N ASN A 88 11.93 29.09 9.94
CA ASN A 88 12.53 28.62 11.19
C ASN A 88 11.47 28.35 12.27
N LEU A 89 11.66 27.27 13.04
CA LEU A 89 10.86 26.99 14.23
C LEU A 89 11.50 27.64 15.46
N LEU A 90 10.70 28.38 16.24
CA LEU A 90 11.10 28.92 17.53
C LEU A 90 10.17 28.42 18.63
N ILE A 91 10.75 27.87 19.69
CA ILE A 91 10.04 27.45 20.91
C ILE A 91 10.65 28.21 22.08
N ASP A 92 9.82 28.97 22.81
CA ASP A 92 10.23 29.84 23.91
C ASP A 92 11.42 30.76 23.56
N ASN A 93 11.36 31.35 22.36
CA ASN A 93 12.41 32.19 21.75
C ASN A 93 13.72 31.48 21.39
N GLN A 94 13.82 30.16 21.56
CA GLN A 94 14.98 29.39 21.16
C GLN A 94 14.75 28.81 19.75
N ASP A 95 15.64 29.15 18.83
CA ASP A 95 15.67 28.63 17.47
C ASP A 95 15.92 27.10 17.48
N ARG A 96 15.12 26.36 16.72
CA ARG A 96 15.19 24.90 16.54
C ARG A 96 15.70 24.50 15.16
N GLY A 97 16.14 25.47 14.35
CA GLY A 97 16.68 25.24 13.01
C GLY A 97 15.73 25.67 11.90
N THR A 98 16.23 25.53 10.67
CA THR A 98 15.48 25.81 9.44
C THR A 98 14.62 24.60 9.06
N LEU A 99 13.44 24.84 8.51
CA LEU A 99 12.55 23.84 7.95
C LEU A 99 12.87 23.62 6.46
N GLU A 100 12.70 22.38 5.99
CA GLU A 100 12.93 22.03 4.59
C GLU A 100 11.70 22.38 3.73
N ALA A 101 11.90 22.94 2.54
CA ALA A 101 10.79 23.19 1.62
C ALA A 101 10.33 21.86 0.98
N LYS A 102 9.02 21.54 1.09
CA LYS A 102 8.39 20.41 0.40
C LYS A 102 7.93 20.80 -1.00
N ASP A 103 7.37 21.99 -1.11
CA ASP A 103 6.96 22.62 -2.37
C ASP A 103 7.00 24.15 -2.21
N ASP A 104 6.50 24.89 -3.21
CA ASP A 104 6.49 26.36 -3.22
C ASP A 104 5.73 27.01 -2.02
N SER A 105 4.96 26.23 -1.24
CA SER A 105 4.09 26.74 -0.18
C SER A 105 4.07 25.94 1.13
N HIS A 106 4.72 24.77 1.18
CA HIS A 106 4.76 23.89 2.36
C HIS A 106 6.18 23.63 2.82
N PHE A 107 6.40 23.64 4.14
CA PHE A 107 7.69 23.38 4.76
C PHE A 107 7.57 22.24 5.78
N ARG A 108 8.50 21.29 5.74
CA ARG A 108 8.57 20.10 6.60
C ARG A 108 9.40 20.35 7.84
N PHE A 109 8.95 19.76 8.94
CA PHE A 109 9.74 19.63 10.15
C PHE A 109 10.45 18.28 10.13
N ASP A 110 11.73 18.25 10.51
CA ASP A 110 12.42 16.97 10.76
C ASP A 110 11.85 16.27 12.00
N SER A 111 12.23 15.01 12.24
CA SER A 111 11.76 14.24 13.41
C SER A 111 12.04 14.90 14.76
N SER A 112 13.18 15.57 14.91
CA SER A 112 13.56 16.25 16.16
C SER A 112 12.72 17.51 16.38
N GLN A 113 12.47 18.27 15.32
CA GLN A 113 11.62 19.45 15.31
C GLN A 113 10.16 19.08 15.54
N THR A 114 9.68 18.00 14.93
CA THR A 114 8.31 17.49 15.11
C THR A 114 8.07 17.06 16.55
N ALA A 115 8.99 16.29 17.14
CA ALA A 115 8.89 15.91 18.54
C ALA A 115 8.89 17.13 19.48
N ALA A 116 9.76 18.11 19.22
CA ALA A 116 9.82 19.36 19.99
C ALA A 116 8.54 20.19 19.87
N LEU A 117 7.96 20.27 18.66
CA LEU A 117 6.69 20.95 18.41
C LEU A 117 5.53 20.31 19.16
N ILE A 118 5.39 18.98 19.12
CA ILE A 118 4.34 18.25 19.84
C ILE A 118 4.48 18.47 21.35
N GLN A 119 5.70 18.39 21.88
CA GLN A 119 5.95 18.66 23.31
C GLN A 119 5.56 20.10 23.69
N ALA A 120 5.91 21.08 22.87
CA ALA A 120 5.56 22.48 23.11
C ALA A 120 4.05 22.72 23.06
N LEU A 121 3.34 22.04 22.16
CA LEU A 121 1.88 22.10 22.04
C LEU A 121 1.16 21.44 23.21
N GLU A 122 1.74 20.40 23.81
CA GLU A 122 1.20 19.73 25.00
C GLU A 122 1.31 20.61 26.26
N HIS A 123 2.37 21.39 26.36
CA HIS A 123 2.74 22.16 27.56
C HIS A 123 2.37 23.65 27.48
N ASP A 124 1.60 24.06 26.46
CA ASP A 124 1.19 25.45 26.19
C ASP A 124 2.40 26.42 26.09
N ASN A 125 3.53 25.96 25.53
CA ASN A 125 4.72 26.80 25.32
C ASN A 125 4.47 27.89 24.25
N HIS A 126 5.34 28.90 24.21
CA HIS A 126 5.28 29.93 23.18
C HIS A 126 5.94 29.44 21.89
N ILE A 127 5.12 29.19 20.86
CA ILE A 127 5.56 28.65 19.57
C ILE A 127 5.41 29.73 18.50
N GLU A 128 6.49 30.00 17.77
CA GLU A 128 6.49 30.87 16.60
C GLU A 128 7.14 30.15 15.43
N ILE A 129 6.59 30.32 14.22
CA ILE A 129 7.29 29.97 12.98
C ILE A 129 7.66 31.27 12.27
N ALA A 130 8.93 31.45 11.95
CA ALA A 130 9.43 32.63 11.27
C ALA A 130 9.54 32.39 9.76
N LEU A 131 8.92 33.21 8.94
CA LEU A 131 9.10 33.26 7.48
C LEU A 131 9.96 34.49 7.14
N ASN A 132 11.17 34.28 6.63
CA ASN A 132 12.13 35.35 6.34
C ASN A 132 12.33 36.30 7.53
N GLY A 133 12.40 35.73 8.74
CA GLY A 133 12.53 36.47 10.00
C GLY A 133 11.24 37.08 10.55
N GLN A 134 10.12 37.07 9.79
CA GLN A 134 8.81 37.50 10.30
C GLN A 134 8.17 36.37 11.10
N ARG A 135 8.07 36.57 12.42
CA ARG A 135 7.53 35.57 13.35
C ARG A 135 6.01 35.55 13.35
N LYS A 136 5.46 34.35 13.26
CA LYS A 136 4.02 34.08 13.27
C LYS A 136 3.70 33.14 14.43
N PRO A 137 2.90 33.58 15.43
CA PRO A 137 2.60 32.76 16.60
C PRO A 137 1.59 31.64 16.28
N LEU A 138 1.93 30.41 16.65
CA LEU A 138 1.03 29.26 16.55
C LEU A 138 0.22 29.14 17.85
N SER A 139 -1.10 28.93 17.75
CA SER A 139 -1.92 28.74 18.95
C SER A 139 -1.77 27.31 19.48
N SER A 140 -1.52 27.14 20.77
CA SER A 140 -1.65 25.83 21.46
C SER A 140 -3.08 25.56 21.92
N ALA A 141 -4.00 26.52 21.76
CA ALA A 141 -5.33 26.42 22.32
C ALA A 141 -6.15 25.30 21.65
N GLY A 142 -6.24 24.16 22.33
CA GLY A 142 -7.02 23.00 21.90
C GLY A 142 -6.23 21.82 21.35
N SER A 143 -4.91 21.96 21.20
CA SER A 143 -3.99 20.91 20.75
C SER A 143 -4.17 19.61 21.54
N SER A 144 -4.11 19.66 22.88
CA SER A 144 -4.20 18.44 23.72
C SER A 144 -5.54 17.72 23.59
N ALA A 145 -6.64 18.45 23.33
CA ALA A 145 -7.95 17.83 23.13
C ALA A 145 -8.03 17.08 21.80
N VAL A 146 -7.41 17.64 20.75
CA VAL A 146 -7.27 16.99 19.44
C VAL A 146 -6.34 15.79 19.53
N PHE A 147 -5.17 15.92 20.17
CA PHE A 147 -4.21 14.84 20.34
C PHE A 147 -4.80 13.66 21.12
N LEU A 148 -5.58 13.95 22.17
CA LEU A 148 -6.30 12.92 22.91
C LEU A 148 -7.29 12.15 22.01
N LYS A 149 -7.92 12.82 21.03
CA LYS A 149 -8.83 12.17 20.09
C LYS A 149 -8.11 11.29 19.06
N ILE A 150 -6.91 11.68 18.65
CA ILE A 150 -6.04 10.84 17.80
C ILE A 150 -5.66 9.57 18.58
N ASP A 151 -5.15 9.72 19.81
CA ASP A 151 -4.74 8.58 20.63
C ASP A 151 -5.92 7.65 20.98
N GLU A 152 -7.12 8.20 21.25
CA GLU A 152 -8.33 7.41 21.50
C GLU A 152 -8.74 6.59 20.27
N PHE A 153 -8.73 7.20 19.08
CA PHE A 153 -9.12 6.53 17.84
C PHE A 153 -8.13 5.44 17.42
N GLN A 154 -6.83 5.71 17.54
CA GLN A 154 -5.78 4.76 17.18
C GLN A 154 -5.44 3.77 18.30
N GLN A 155 -6.18 3.81 19.42
CA GLN A 155 -6.01 2.90 20.57
C GLN A 155 -4.63 2.99 21.23
N ARG A 156 -4.09 4.22 21.33
CA ARG A 156 -2.75 4.53 21.86
C ARG A 156 -2.76 5.17 23.26
N LEU A 157 -3.92 5.26 23.91
CA LEU A 157 -3.99 5.84 25.25
C LEU A 157 -3.16 5.01 26.24
N GLY A 158 -2.10 5.61 26.81
CA GLY A 158 -1.22 4.95 27.76
C GLY A 158 -0.05 4.19 27.15
N SER A 159 0.13 4.20 25.82
CA SER A 159 1.35 3.67 25.18
C SER A 159 2.53 4.63 25.38
N ALA A 160 3.74 4.15 25.12
CA ALA A 160 4.95 4.98 25.21
C ALA A 160 4.95 6.12 24.17
N ASP A 161 4.31 5.89 23.01
CA ASP A 161 4.25 6.81 21.89
C ASP A 161 2.94 7.63 21.78
N ALA A 162 2.10 7.61 22.82
CA ALA A 162 0.94 8.47 22.93
C ALA A 162 1.32 9.96 22.84
N LEU A 163 0.47 10.80 22.24
CA LEU A 163 0.75 12.23 22.08
C LEU A 163 0.54 13.03 23.37
N VAL A 164 -0.33 12.56 24.27
CA VAL A 164 -0.63 13.25 25.54
C VAL A 164 -0.44 12.33 26.74
N ARG A 165 -1.15 11.21 26.80
CA ARG A 165 -1.15 10.33 27.97
C ARG A 165 -0.18 9.17 27.76
N LYS A 166 1.11 9.48 27.78
CA LYS A 166 2.17 8.46 27.68
C LYS A 166 2.16 7.52 28.89
N GLY A 167 2.49 6.27 28.66
CA GLY A 167 2.60 5.23 29.69
C GLY A 167 3.42 4.04 29.21
N ASP A 168 3.36 2.94 29.96
CA ASP A 168 4.17 1.74 29.73
C ASP A 168 3.36 0.60 29.08
N ALA A 169 2.20 0.90 28.47
CA ALA A 169 1.42 -0.11 27.78
C ALA A 169 2.08 -0.52 26.46
N ASP A 170 2.10 -1.82 26.19
CA ASP A 170 2.66 -2.38 24.95
C ASP A 170 1.85 -1.95 23.71
N ASP A 171 2.53 -1.84 22.57
CA ASP A 171 1.95 -1.41 21.29
C ASP A 171 1.04 -2.47 20.63
N ASP A 172 0.93 -3.66 21.22
CA ASP A 172 0.17 -4.80 20.70
C ASP A 172 -1.34 -4.53 20.57
N ASN A 173 -1.85 -3.51 21.27
CA ASN A 173 -3.28 -3.13 21.24
C ASN A 173 -3.57 -1.89 20.37
N THR A 174 -2.60 -1.44 19.57
CA THR A 174 -2.78 -0.30 18.67
C THR A 174 -3.65 -0.69 17.47
N LEU A 175 -4.42 0.29 16.96
CA LEU A 175 -5.25 0.08 15.78
C LEU A 175 -4.36 -0.30 14.58
N SER A 176 -4.53 -1.52 14.06
CA SER A 176 -3.86 -1.93 12.83
C SER A 176 -4.34 -1.11 11.64
N ALA A 177 -3.43 -0.80 10.71
CA ALA A 177 -3.79 -0.16 9.46
C ALA A 177 -4.84 -0.97 8.69
N VAL A 178 -5.87 -0.29 8.18
CA VAL A 178 -6.92 -0.90 7.37
C VAL A 178 -6.75 -0.45 5.92
N PRO A 179 -6.66 -1.37 4.94
CA PRO A 179 -6.60 -0.98 3.54
C PRO A 179 -7.85 -0.20 3.12
N ALA A 180 -7.66 0.88 2.36
CA ALA A 180 -8.77 1.61 1.78
C ALA A 180 -9.60 0.69 0.87
N PRO A 181 -10.95 0.78 0.90
CA PRO A 181 -11.81 -0.05 0.06
C PRO A 181 -11.57 0.24 -1.43
N GLU A 182 -11.58 -0.82 -2.25
CA GLU A 182 -11.44 -0.70 -3.70
C GLU A 182 -12.82 -0.47 -4.36
N ILE A 183 -12.93 0.57 -5.20
CA ILE A 183 -14.11 0.85 -6.02
C ILE A 183 -13.75 0.61 -7.49
N ILE A 184 -14.51 -0.26 -8.16
CA ILE A 184 -14.32 -0.52 -9.59
C ILE A 184 -15.19 0.43 -10.40
N ALA A 185 -14.58 1.50 -10.91
CA ALA A 185 -15.24 2.50 -11.73
C ALA A 185 -15.67 1.88 -13.08
N ALA A 186 -16.97 1.88 -13.36
CA ALA A 186 -17.49 1.38 -14.62
C ALA A 186 -17.27 2.41 -15.75
N PRO A 187 -17.12 1.95 -17.01
CA PRO A 187 -16.95 2.86 -18.13
C PRO A 187 -18.19 3.73 -18.33
N THR A 188 -17.96 5.02 -18.59
CA THR A 188 -18.98 6.01 -18.93
C THR A 188 -18.77 6.56 -20.34
N ILE A 189 -19.79 7.20 -20.88
CA ILE A 189 -19.67 8.00 -22.10
C ILE A 189 -18.98 9.32 -21.72
N ARG A 190 -17.71 9.48 -22.13
CA ARG A 190 -16.94 10.70 -21.86
C ARG A 190 -17.58 11.93 -22.51
N ASN A 191 -17.61 13.04 -21.79
CA ASN A 191 -18.16 14.32 -22.24
C ASN A 191 -19.61 14.20 -22.75
N ALA A 192 -20.39 13.29 -22.15
CA ALA A 192 -21.79 13.11 -22.48
C ALA A 192 -22.57 14.42 -22.31
N GLN A 193 -23.32 14.80 -23.34
CA GLN A 193 -24.12 16.02 -23.30
C GLN A 193 -25.36 15.81 -22.43
N SER A 194 -25.62 16.77 -21.55
CA SER A 194 -26.84 16.85 -20.74
C SER A 194 -27.94 17.54 -21.53
N GLU A 195 -29.08 16.87 -21.70
CA GLU A 195 -30.18 17.36 -22.53
C GLU A 195 -31.50 17.40 -21.77
N PRO A 196 -32.38 18.39 -22.02
CA PRO A 196 -33.71 18.42 -21.41
C PRO A 196 -34.52 17.16 -21.72
N LEU A 197 -35.30 16.67 -20.74
CA LEU A 197 -36.14 15.49 -20.95
C LEU A 197 -37.10 15.66 -22.14
N THR A 198 -37.10 14.68 -23.05
CA THR A 198 -38.08 14.56 -24.14
C THR A 198 -39.50 14.38 -23.60
N ALA A 199 -40.52 14.64 -24.43
CA ALA A 199 -41.92 14.47 -24.03
C ALA A 199 -42.24 13.06 -23.49
N LYS A 200 -41.66 12.01 -24.12
CA LYS A 200 -41.82 10.62 -23.68
C LYS A 200 -41.15 10.36 -22.33
N GLN A 201 -39.94 10.88 -22.12
CA GLN A 201 -39.24 10.77 -20.84
C GLN A 201 -40.00 11.52 -19.73
N ARG A 202 -40.51 12.73 -20.01
CA ARG A 202 -41.32 13.50 -19.05
C ARG A 202 -42.57 12.73 -18.62
N GLN A 203 -43.31 12.16 -19.56
CA GLN A 203 -44.50 11.36 -19.25
C GLN A 203 -44.17 10.16 -18.34
N LYS A 204 -43.00 9.54 -18.54
CA LYS A 204 -42.53 8.40 -17.75
C LYS A 204 -42.02 8.80 -16.36
N LEU A 205 -41.17 9.82 -16.29
CA LEU A 205 -40.34 10.11 -15.11
C LEU A 205 -40.98 11.12 -14.16
N LEU A 206 -41.69 12.14 -14.66
CA LEU A 206 -42.25 13.19 -13.81
C LEU A 206 -43.14 12.67 -12.67
N PRO A 207 -44.01 11.66 -12.86
CA PRO A 207 -44.82 11.12 -11.76
C PRO A 207 -43.98 10.59 -10.59
N ALA A 208 -42.78 10.07 -10.84
CA ALA A 208 -41.86 9.57 -9.82
C ALA A 208 -40.97 10.68 -9.22
N LEU A 209 -40.53 11.64 -10.03
CA LEU A 209 -39.59 12.70 -9.60
C LEU A 209 -40.28 13.84 -8.84
N THR A 210 -41.45 14.27 -9.33
CA THR A 210 -42.16 15.48 -8.86
C THR A 210 -42.51 15.45 -7.36
N PRO A 211 -42.99 14.33 -6.78
CA PRO A 211 -43.27 14.28 -5.35
C PRO A 211 -42.04 14.55 -4.49
N LEU A 212 -40.88 14.04 -4.89
CA LEU A 212 -39.62 14.28 -4.18
C LEU A 212 -39.19 15.73 -4.35
N LEU A 213 -39.14 16.22 -5.59
CA LEU A 213 -38.79 17.61 -5.87
C LEU A 213 -39.66 18.60 -5.08
N ASN A 214 -40.97 18.39 -5.04
CA ASN A 214 -41.88 19.26 -4.29
C ASN A 214 -41.69 19.21 -2.76
N SER A 215 -41.12 18.13 -2.21
CA SER A 215 -40.99 17.95 -0.77
C SER A 215 -39.58 18.18 -0.23
N ARG A 216 -38.56 18.18 -1.09
CA ARG A 216 -37.14 18.19 -0.70
C ARG A 216 -36.32 19.25 -1.43
N CYS A 217 -36.86 19.91 -2.45
CA CYS A 217 -36.15 20.87 -3.28
C CYS A 217 -36.86 22.22 -3.30
N ASP A 218 -36.36 23.16 -2.51
CA ASP A 218 -36.96 24.48 -2.31
C ASP A 218 -37.06 25.28 -3.62
N ASP A 219 -36.07 25.15 -4.49
CA ASP A 219 -35.98 25.92 -5.74
C ASP A 219 -36.79 25.33 -6.89
N TRP A 220 -37.33 24.12 -6.76
CA TRP A 220 -38.10 23.48 -7.83
C TRP A 220 -39.37 24.28 -8.21
N GLN A 221 -40.08 24.80 -7.20
CA GLN A 221 -41.30 25.61 -7.40
C GLN A 221 -41.06 27.12 -7.34
N ASN A 222 -39.81 27.56 -7.17
CA ASN A 222 -39.47 28.96 -7.02
C ASN A 222 -39.66 29.71 -8.36
N LYS A 223 -40.62 30.65 -8.39
CA LYS A 223 -40.98 31.38 -9.61
C LYS A 223 -39.98 32.47 -9.99
N ASP A 224 -39.15 32.89 -9.04
CA ASP A 224 -38.12 33.91 -9.27
C ASP A 224 -36.94 33.34 -10.09
N ILE A 225 -36.88 32.00 -10.21
CA ILE A 225 -35.89 31.29 -11.02
C ILE A 225 -36.45 31.07 -12.43
N PRO A 226 -35.72 31.46 -13.49
CA PRO A 226 -36.10 31.19 -14.86
C PRO A 226 -36.43 29.72 -15.09
N SER A 227 -37.50 29.45 -15.84
CA SER A 227 -37.92 28.07 -16.15
C SER A 227 -36.89 27.27 -16.94
N GLN A 228 -35.94 27.95 -17.60
CA GLN A 228 -34.80 27.34 -18.27
C GLN A 228 -33.77 26.77 -17.29
N GLU A 229 -33.61 27.39 -16.12
CA GLU A 229 -32.72 26.91 -15.05
C GLU A 229 -33.40 25.81 -14.20
N ARG A 230 -34.73 25.78 -14.15
CA ARG A 230 -35.52 24.74 -13.46
C ARG A 230 -35.92 23.58 -14.37
N GLN A 231 -35.05 23.20 -15.30
CA GLN A 231 -35.28 22.05 -16.16
C GLN A 231 -34.79 20.76 -15.51
N ILE A 232 -35.45 19.66 -15.86
CA ILE A 232 -34.92 18.32 -15.60
C ILE A 232 -34.19 17.88 -16.86
N THR A 233 -32.94 17.47 -16.69
CA THR A 233 -32.06 17.03 -17.77
C THR A 233 -31.77 15.53 -17.63
N ALA A 234 -31.30 14.93 -18.71
CA ALA A 234 -30.78 13.57 -18.74
C ALA A 234 -29.41 13.55 -19.42
N THR A 235 -28.45 12.91 -18.77
CA THR A 235 -27.10 12.65 -19.29
C THR A 235 -26.93 11.14 -19.41
N PRO A 236 -26.62 10.59 -20.60
CA PRO A 236 -26.39 9.16 -20.74
C PRO A 236 -25.09 8.76 -20.03
N LEU A 237 -25.16 7.83 -19.07
CA LEU A 237 -23.99 7.30 -18.37
C LEU A 237 -23.30 6.24 -19.22
N ASP A 238 -24.09 5.30 -19.72
CA ASP A 238 -23.65 4.20 -20.57
C ASP A 238 -24.81 3.80 -21.51
N LYS A 239 -24.69 2.64 -22.19
CA LYS A 239 -25.72 2.16 -23.12
C LYS A 239 -27.07 1.86 -22.43
N ASN A 240 -27.03 1.54 -21.15
CA ASN A 240 -28.13 1.01 -20.36
C ASN A 240 -28.63 1.97 -19.28
N HIS A 241 -27.89 3.03 -18.94
CA HIS A 241 -28.25 3.94 -17.86
C HIS A 241 -28.17 5.42 -18.26
N SER A 242 -29.01 6.23 -17.63
CA SER A 242 -28.96 7.70 -17.71
C SER A 242 -28.96 8.28 -16.30
N LEU A 243 -28.23 9.38 -16.11
CA LEU A 243 -28.32 10.25 -14.95
C LEU A 243 -29.39 11.30 -15.23
N ILE A 244 -30.31 11.49 -14.28
CA ILE A 244 -31.33 12.53 -14.32
C ILE A 244 -30.95 13.58 -13.28
N GLU A 245 -31.00 14.84 -13.64
CA GLU A 245 -30.59 15.97 -12.79
C GLU A 245 -31.66 17.07 -12.78
N ALA A 246 -31.82 17.73 -11.63
CA ALA A 246 -32.64 18.93 -11.49
C ALA A 246 -32.08 19.84 -10.39
N LEU A 247 -32.10 21.16 -10.61
CA LEU A 247 -31.77 22.14 -9.56
C LEU A 247 -32.68 21.93 -8.34
N CYS A 248 -32.08 21.73 -7.17
CA CYS A 248 -32.80 21.43 -5.93
C CYS A 248 -32.87 22.63 -4.99
N TRP A 249 -31.75 23.32 -4.77
CA TRP A 249 -31.66 24.51 -3.93
C TRP A 249 -30.48 25.41 -4.33
N ARG A 250 -30.54 26.69 -3.94
CA ARG A 250 -29.44 27.65 -4.03
C ARG A 250 -29.29 28.42 -2.72
N ALA A 251 -28.04 28.66 -2.35
CA ALA A 251 -27.63 29.49 -1.23
C ALA A 251 -26.68 30.60 -1.74
N ALA A 252 -26.15 31.43 -0.83
CA ALA A 252 -25.38 32.62 -1.20
C ALA A 252 -24.18 32.36 -2.14
N TYR A 253 -23.56 31.18 -2.04
CA TYR A 253 -22.37 30.81 -2.82
C TYR A 253 -22.29 29.30 -3.14
N ASN A 254 -23.38 28.56 -2.90
CA ASN A 254 -23.49 27.12 -3.17
C ASN A 254 -24.83 26.84 -3.86
N ASP A 255 -24.86 25.80 -4.68
CA ASP A 255 -26.05 25.20 -5.26
C ASP A 255 -26.05 23.69 -5.03
N GLY A 256 -27.26 23.12 -5.02
CA GLY A 256 -27.47 21.70 -4.85
C GLY A 256 -28.42 21.16 -5.90
N TYR A 257 -28.06 20.03 -6.47
CA TYR A 257 -28.79 19.32 -7.51
C TYR A 257 -29.30 17.97 -6.98
N ALA A 258 -30.55 17.69 -7.31
CA ALA A 258 -31.12 16.37 -7.12
C ALA A 258 -30.76 15.49 -8.31
N MET A 259 -30.19 14.33 -8.02
CA MET A 259 -29.70 13.39 -9.03
C MET A 259 -30.28 11.99 -8.83
N TRP A 260 -30.63 11.34 -9.95
CA TRP A 260 -31.11 9.97 -9.99
C TRP A 260 -30.40 9.17 -11.06
N VAL A 261 -30.14 7.89 -10.81
CA VAL A 261 -29.84 6.94 -11.88
C VAL A 261 -31.13 6.29 -12.37
N VAL A 262 -31.25 6.11 -13.69
CA VAL A 262 -32.36 5.37 -14.29
C VAL A 262 -31.83 4.41 -15.37
N GLU A 263 -32.31 3.18 -15.35
CA GLU A 263 -32.09 2.26 -16.47
C GLU A 263 -32.91 2.70 -17.69
N ASN A 264 -32.34 2.51 -18.88
CA ASN A 264 -32.92 2.83 -20.18
C ASN A 264 -33.93 1.76 -20.64
N THR A 265 -34.65 1.13 -19.71
CA THR A 265 -35.67 0.10 -19.98
C THR A 265 -37.08 0.64 -19.75
N PRO A 266 -38.13 0.09 -20.40
CA PRO A 266 -39.49 0.63 -20.30
C PRO A 266 -40.07 0.65 -18.88
N LEU A 267 -39.71 -0.31 -18.03
CA LEU A 267 -40.26 -0.49 -16.68
C LEU A 267 -39.40 0.11 -15.55
N ALA A 268 -38.21 0.63 -15.86
CA ALA A 268 -37.30 1.17 -14.86
C ALA A 268 -37.87 2.39 -14.13
N LYS A 269 -37.66 2.42 -12.82
CA LYS A 269 -37.94 3.56 -11.94
C LYS A 269 -36.64 4.29 -11.62
N PRO A 270 -36.65 5.64 -11.55
CA PRO A 270 -35.47 6.40 -11.15
C PRO A 270 -35.12 6.10 -9.68
N GLN A 271 -33.84 5.89 -9.41
CA GLN A 271 -33.30 5.69 -8.06
C GLN A 271 -32.58 6.96 -7.61
N LEU A 272 -33.01 7.54 -6.50
CA LEU A 272 -32.40 8.76 -5.96
C LEU A 272 -30.98 8.46 -5.48
N ILE A 273 -30.04 9.29 -5.92
CA ILE A 273 -28.65 9.29 -5.43
C ILE A 273 -28.50 10.32 -4.32
N THR A 274 -28.94 11.56 -4.58
CA THR A 274 -28.76 12.69 -3.68
C THR A 274 -29.68 13.86 -4.04
N THR A 275 -29.83 14.80 -3.11
CA THR A 275 -30.46 16.12 -3.29
C THR A 275 -29.47 17.29 -3.24
N ASP A 276 -28.18 16.99 -3.04
CA ASP A 276 -27.16 17.94 -2.62
C ASP A 276 -25.87 17.86 -3.44
N ALA A 277 -25.92 17.27 -4.64
CA ALA A 277 -24.75 17.26 -5.54
C ALA A 277 -24.45 18.67 -6.04
N SER A 278 -23.17 18.98 -6.26
CA SER A 278 -22.77 20.22 -6.93
C SER A 278 -22.67 20.02 -8.45
N SER A 279 -22.15 18.87 -8.88
CA SER A 279 -21.98 18.57 -10.30
C SER A 279 -21.80 17.08 -10.57
N TYR A 280 -21.85 16.73 -11.86
CA TYR A 280 -21.48 15.43 -12.39
C TYR A 280 -20.53 15.60 -13.59
N ALA A 281 -19.48 14.78 -13.65
CA ALA A 281 -18.60 14.66 -14.80
C ALA A 281 -18.05 13.23 -14.93
N ASP A 282 -18.18 12.63 -16.12
CA ASP A 282 -17.51 11.39 -16.54
C ASP A 282 -17.55 10.21 -15.54
N GLY A 283 -18.66 10.06 -14.81
CA GLY A 283 -18.84 8.97 -13.83
C GLY A 283 -18.54 9.37 -12.39
N VAL A 284 -18.25 10.64 -12.12
CA VAL A 284 -18.04 11.19 -10.79
C VAL A 284 -19.13 12.21 -10.49
N ILE A 285 -19.79 12.07 -9.34
CA ILE A 285 -20.63 13.11 -8.75
C ILE A 285 -19.79 13.80 -7.69
N THR A 286 -19.68 15.12 -7.81
CA THR A 286 -18.94 15.97 -6.88
C THR A 286 -19.91 16.72 -6.00
N PHE A 287 -19.61 16.74 -4.70
CA PHE A 287 -20.23 17.57 -3.70
C PHE A 287 -19.17 18.54 -3.24
N PHE A 288 -19.40 19.84 -3.43
CA PHE A 288 -18.45 20.87 -3.09
C PHE A 288 -19.20 22.03 -2.46
N MET A 289 -19.03 22.17 -1.14
CA MET A 289 -19.76 23.15 -0.34
C MET A 289 -18.78 24.10 0.30
N LYS A 290 -18.78 25.35 -0.15
CA LYS A 290 -17.98 26.39 0.49
C LYS A 290 -18.51 26.65 1.89
N GLY A 291 -17.62 26.86 2.86
CA GLY A 291 -18.01 27.31 4.20
C GLY A 291 -18.46 28.77 4.18
N ARG A 292 -17.79 29.61 3.37
CA ARG A 292 -18.13 31.03 3.13
C ARG A 292 -17.67 31.51 1.75
N GLY A 293 -18.08 32.73 1.38
CA GLY A 293 -17.94 33.26 0.02
C GLY A 293 -16.53 33.25 -0.59
N ILE A 294 -15.48 33.43 0.23
CA ILE A 294 -14.08 33.41 -0.24
C ILE A 294 -13.53 31.99 -0.46
N ALA A 295 -14.26 30.95 -0.05
CA ALA A 295 -13.88 29.54 -0.17
C ALA A 295 -12.55 29.17 0.48
N ASP A 296 -12.14 29.84 1.55
CA ASP A 296 -10.93 29.50 2.34
C ASP A 296 -11.11 28.24 3.22
N CYS A 297 -12.31 27.66 3.20
CA CYS A 297 -12.72 26.41 3.81
C CYS A 297 -13.85 25.81 2.98
N VAL A 298 -13.82 24.51 2.75
CA VAL A 298 -14.83 23.78 1.98
C VAL A 298 -15.08 22.40 2.59
N ASN A 299 -16.26 21.84 2.34
CA ASN A 299 -16.53 20.43 2.54
C ASN A 299 -16.70 19.76 1.18
N GLY A 300 -16.09 18.58 1.02
CA GLY A 300 -16.08 17.84 -0.22
C GLY A 300 -16.51 16.39 -0.04
N GLU A 301 -17.18 15.85 -1.05
CA GLU A 301 -17.44 14.42 -1.19
C GLU A 301 -17.42 14.08 -2.68
N GLU A 302 -16.92 12.89 -3.01
CA GLU A 302 -17.01 12.34 -4.35
C GLU A 302 -17.72 10.99 -4.31
N ARG A 303 -18.52 10.73 -5.35
CA ARG A 303 -19.10 9.42 -5.59
C ARG A 303 -18.83 8.97 -7.00
N VAL A 304 -18.39 7.72 -7.15
CA VAL A 304 -18.00 7.13 -8.43
C VAL A 304 -19.04 6.11 -8.90
N TRP A 305 -19.32 6.13 -10.19
CA TRP A 305 -20.18 5.17 -10.89
C TRP A 305 -19.55 3.77 -10.93
N ASP A 306 -20.19 2.79 -10.30
CA ASP A 306 -19.73 1.38 -10.25
C ASP A 306 -20.39 0.48 -11.34
N GLY A 307 -21.24 1.06 -12.19
CA GLY A 307 -22.01 0.34 -13.21
C GLY A 307 -23.44 0.03 -12.79
N ARG A 308 -23.81 0.34 -11.55
CA ARG A 308 -25.15 0.16 -10.98
C ARG A 308 -25.62 1.41 -10.24
N THR A 309 -24.77 2.00 -9.42
CA THR A 309 -25.03 3.21 -8.64
C THR A 309 -23.76 4.04 -8.46
N PHE A 310 -23.88 5.19 -7.79
CA PHE A 310 -22.76 6.02 -7.38
C PHE A 310 -22.39 5.71 -5.93
N VAL A 311 -21.14 5.32 -5.70
CA VAL A 311 -20.61 4.91 -4.39
C VAL A 311 -19.61 5.95 -3.90
N GLN A 312 -19.69 6.34 -2.62
CA GLN A 312 -18.78 7.31 -2.02
C GLN A 312 -17.34 6.83 -2.13
N SER A 313 -16.49 7.62 -2.79
CA SER A 313 -15.07 7.36 -2.99
C SER A 313 -14.17 8.21 -2.09
N LEU A 314 -14.64 9.40 -1.73
CA LEU A 314 -13.89 10.36 -0.94
C LEU A 314 -14.87 11.21 -0.13
N LYS A 315 -14.50 11.56 1.11
CA LYS A 315 -15.19 12.57 1.91
C LYS A 315 -14.20 13.31 2.78
N TYR A 316 -14.23 14.64 2.73
CA TYR A 316 -13.26 15.50 3.37
C TYR A 316 -13.82 16.87 3.75
N THR A 317 -13.08 17.57 4.61
CA THR A 317 -13.14 19.02 4.77
C THR A 317 -11.77 19.60 4.45
N THR A 318 -11.69 20.91 4.25
CA THR A 318 -10.41 21.61 4.15
C THR A 318 -9.98 22.40 5.37
N GLY A 319 -10.69 22.13 6.48
CA GLY A 319 -10.45 22.71 7.79
C GLY A 319 -11.24 23.99 8.04
N MET A 320 -10.87 24.69 9.11
CA MET A 320 -11.49 25.94 9.54
C MET A 320 -11.21 27.07 8.56
N CYS A 321 -12.19 27.95 8.43
CA CYS A 321 -12.13 29.17 7.62
C CYS A 321 -11.20 30.20 8.25
N ARG A 322 -9.89 30.05 8.04
CA ARG A 322 -8.82 30.80 8.71
C ARG A 322 -8.00 31.70 7.79
N GLU A 323 -8.46 31.93 6.56
CA GLU A 323 -7.84 32.84 5.57
C GLU A 323 -6.41 32.46 5.19
N ILE A 324 -6.09 31.17 5.21
CA ILE A 324 -4.77 30.70 4.82
C ILE A 324 -4.69 30.60 3.29
N THR A 325 -5.53 29.76 2.67
CA THR A 325 -5.45 29.51 1.22
C THR A 325 -6.86 29.41 0.61
N PRO A 326 -7.12 30.08 -0.55
CA PRO A 326 -8.36 29.87 -1.31
C PRO A 326 -8.51 28.40 -1.74
N GLY A 327 -9.72 27.84 -1.60
CA GLY A 327 -9.99 26.43 -1.83
C GLY A 327 -9.84 25.56 -0.57
N GLY A 328 -9.18 26.08 0.47
CA GLY A 328 -8.91 25.34 1.70
C GLY A 328 -7.43 25.23 2.04
N THR A 329 -7.11 25.00 3.31
CA THR A 329 -5.72 24.92 3.76
C THR A 329 -5.14 23.52 3.58
N TRP A 330 -5.84 22.50 4.09
CA TRP A 330 -5.36 21.11 4.13
C TRP A 330 -6.43 20.17 3.62
N MET A 331 -6.08 19.02 3.05
CA MET A 331 -7.07 17.95 2.80
C MET A 331 -7.24 17.09 4.05
N LEU A 332 -8.41 17.18 4.70
CA LEU A 332 -8.72 16.46 5.93
C LEU A 332 -9.83 15.40 5.67
N PRO A 333 -9.49 14.24 5.07
CA PRO A 333 -10.46 13.21 4.77
C PRO A 333 -10.95 12.48 6.03
N THR A 334 -12.22 12.11 6.00
CA THR A 334 -12.83 11.13 6.93
C THR A 334 -13.17 9.81 6.24
N PHE A 335 -13.06 9.77 4.91
CA PHE A 335 -13.24 8.57 4.11
C PHE A 335 -12.40 8.67 2.83
N VAL A 336 -11.65 7.61 2.55
CA VAL A 336 -10.85 7.42 1.34
C VAL A 336 -11.12 6.02 0.76
N SER A 337 -10.94 5.89 -0.55
CA SER A 337 -11.04 4.64 -1.28
C SER A 337 -10.02 4.60 -2.41
N GLN A 338 -9.69 3.40 -2.88
CA GLN A 338 -8.90 3.21 -4.09
C GLN A 338 -9.85 3.06 -5.28
N VAL A 339 -9.97 4.10 -6.10
CA VAL A 339 -10.81 4.06 -7.30
C VAL A 339 -10.00 3.50 -8.46
N ARG A 340 -10.49 2.40 -9.03
CA ARG A 340 -9.83 1.72 -10.12
C ARG A 340 -10.74 1.57 -11.34
N PRO A 341 -10.31 2.03 -12.54
CA PRO A 341 -11.06 1.79 -13.77
C PRO A 341 -11.25 0.30 -14.03
N LYS A 342 -12.49 -0.10 -14.35
CA LYS A 342 -12.85 -1.47 -14.71
C LYS A 342 -11.96 -2.04 -15.82
N GLN A 343 -11.63 -1.22 -16.82
CA GLN A 343 -10.77 -1.60 -17.92
C GLN A 343 -9.38 -2.05 -17.46
N GLN A 344 -8.79 -1.35 -16.47
CA GLN A 344 -7.47 -1.71 -15.94
C GLN A 344 -7.53 -3.02 -15.15
N LYS A 345 -8.55 -3.22 -14.31
CA LYS A 345 -8.74 -4.49 -13.57
C LYS A 345 -9.00 -5.67 -14.50
N ASP A 346 -9.79 -5.47 -15.55
CA ASP A 346 -10.05 -6.50 -16.55
C ASP A 346 -8.77 -6.84 -17.35
N ALA A 347 -7.93 -5.85 -17.67
CA ALA A 347 -6.62 -6.06 -18.30
C ALA A 347 -5.67 -6.88 -17.42
N ASP A 348 -5.61 -6.59 -16.12
CA ASP A 348 -4.81 -7.36 -15.15
C ASP A 348 -5.28 -8.80 -15.02
N ASN A 349 -6.60 -9.02 -14.93
CA ASN A 349 -7.16 -10.36 -14.87
C ASN A 349 -6.86 -11.16 -16.15
N LEU A 350 -6.84 -10.49 -17.31
CA LEU A 350 -6.48 -11.12 -18.58
C LEU A 350 -4.97 -11.45 -18.63
N ALA A 351 -4.11 -10.55 -18.13
CA ALA A 351 -2.68 -10.77 -18.03
C ALA A 351 -2.35 -11.93 -17.06
N LEU A 352 -3.00 -11.96 -15.90
CA LEU A 352 -2.90 -13.07 -14.93
C LEU A 352 -3.27 -14.41 -15.57
N LYS A 353 -4.38 -14.44 -16.32
CA LYS A 353 -4.80 -15.64 -17.04
C LYS A 353 -3.77 -16.07 -18.09
N ALA A 354 -3.14 -15.13 -18.79
CA ALA A 354 -2.10 -15.42 -19.77
C ALA A 354 -0.84 -16.00 -19.09
N LEU A 355 -0.37 -15.38 -18.00
CA LEU A 355 0.76 -15.86 -17.20
C LEU A 355 0.49 -17.26 -16.64
N TYR A 356 -0.67 -17.47 -16.03
CA TYR A 356 -1.07 -18.78 -15.49
C TYR A 356 -1.08 -19.87 -16.57
N ASN A 357 -1.63 -19.58 -17.75
CA ASN A 357 -1.62 -20.52 -18.87
C ASN A 357 -0.19 -20.82 -19.37
N ALA A 358 0.70 -19.83 -19.37
CA ALA A 358 2.11 -20.02 -19.73
C ALA A 358 2.83 -20.91 -18.71
N VAL A 359 2.56 -20.74 -17.41
CA VAL A 359 3.06 -21.63 -16.35
C VAL A 359 2.56 -23.07 -16.55
N LEU A 360 1.26 -23.27 -16.76
CA LEU A 360 0.70 -24.61 -17.00
C LEU A 360 1.23 -25.27 -18.27
N LYS A 361 1.58 -24.48 -19.29
CA LYS A 361 2.18 -24.97 -20.52
C LYS A 361 3.63 -25.41 -20.29
N GLU A 362 4.44 -24.59 -19.63
CA GLU A 362 5.84 -24.93 -19.33
C GLU A 362 5.93 -26.14 -18.39
N GLN A 363 5.04 -26.23 -17.39
CA GLN A 363 4.96 -27.37 -16.47
C GLN A 363 4.80 -28.71 -17.21
N LYS A 364 4.10 -28.73 -18.36
CA LYS A 364 3.90 -29.94 -19.15
C LYS A 364 5.15 -30.35 -19.94
N SER A 365 5.98 -29.39 -20.35
CA SER A 365 7.23 -29.65 -21.08
C SER A 365 8.42 -29.87 -20.16
N ASP A 366 8.41 -29.25 -18.99
CA ASP A 366 9.49 -29.23 -18.02
C ASP A 366 8.89 -29.38 -16.60
N PRO A 367 8.88 -30.60 -16.03
CA PRO A 367 8.34 -30.84 -14.69
C PRO A 367 9.04 -30.06 -13.56
N GLU A 368 10.28 -29.62 -13.79
CA GLU A 368 11.03 -28.74 -12.89
C GLU A 368 10.69 -27.27 -13.09
N LEU A 369 9.91 -26.91 -14.12
CA LEU A 369 9.39 -25.58 -14.43
C LEU A 369 10.46 -24.48 -14.49
N ALA A 370 11.08 -24.30 -15.65
CA ALA A 370 12.01 -23.20 -15.88
C ALA A 370 11.30 -21.85 -16.04
N LEU A 371 11.10 -21.12 -14.94
CA LEU A 371 10.34 -19.85 -14.90
C LEU A 371 10.85 -18.76 -15.84
N LYS A 372 12.16 -18.71 -16.14
CA LYS A 372 12.70 -17.78 -17.14
C LYS A 372 12.15 -18.03 -18.55
N LYS A 373 11.80 -19.27 -18.91
CA LYS A 373 11.12 -19.57 -20.19
C LYS A 373 9.66 -19.12 -20.18
N VAL A 374 9.01 -19.06 -19.01
CA VAL A 374 7.67 -18.47 -18.87
C VAL A 374 7.77 -16.96 -19.11
N ALA A 375 8.69 -16.27 -18.42
CA ALA A 375 8.88 -14.83 -18.57
C ALA A 375 9.27 -14.44 -20.01
N ALA A 376 10.14 -15.22 -20.66
CA ALA A 376 10.57 -14.99 -22.04
C ALA A 376 9.44 -15.04 -23.09
N GLN A 377 8.26 -15.58 -22.76
CA GLN A 377 7.09 -15.56 -23.64
C GLN A 377 6.45 -14.16 -23.73
N PHE A 378 6.81 -13.24 -22.84
CA PHE A 378 6.23 -11.91 -22.71
C PHE A 378 7.32 -10.82 -22.78
N PRO A 379 8.07 -10.70 -23.89
CA PRO A 379 9.13 -9.69 -23.97
C PRO A 379 8.56 -8.28 -23.78
N LEU A 380 9.32 -7.41 -23.13
CA LEU A 380 9.05 -5.98 -23.17
C LEU A 380 9.20 -5.50 -24.62
N THR A 381 8.11 -4.99 -25.20
CA THR A 381 8.09 -4.44 -26.56
C THR A 381 7.67 -2.97 -26.52
N GLY A 382 8.00 -2.23 -27.58
CA GLY A 382 7.78 -0.78 -27.69
C GLY A 382 9.08 -0.03 -27.99
N HIS A 383 9.06 1.30 -27.82
CA HIS A 383 10.27 2.12 -27.88
C HIS A 383 10.95 2.10 -26.51
N VAL A 384 12.01 1.30 -26.38
CA VAL A 384 12.74 1.09 -25.13
C VAL A 384 14.18 1.56 -25.29
N THR A 385 14.62 2.45 -24.42
CA THR A 385 16.00 2.96 -24.39
C THR A 385 16.60 2.70 -23.02
N ASN A 386 17.73 1.99 -22.98
CA ASN A 386 18.49 1.76 -21.76
C ASN A 386 19.72 2.65 -21.73
N PHE A 387 20.01 3.27 -20.60
CA PHE A 387 21.22 4.06 -20.39
C PHE A 387 21.67 3.98 -18.92
N THR A 388 22.92 4.36 -18.67
CA THR A 388 23.51 4.34 -17.33
C THR A 388 24.15 5.69 -17.08
N LEU A 389 23.87 6.27 -15.93
CA LEU A 389 24.50 7.51 -15.48
C LEU A 389 25.41 7.23 -14.28
N THR A 390 26.38 8.11 -14.09
CA THR A 390 27.32 8.06 -12.97
C THR A 390 27.02 9.23 -12.03
N TYR A 391 26.92 8.92 -10.75
CA TYR A 391 26.73 9.87 -9.65
C TYR A 391 28.01 9.92 -8.82
N ALA A 392 28.34 11.12 -8.32
CA ALA A 392 29.41 11.35 -7.36
C ALA A 392 28.90 12.34 -6.32
N ASP A 393 28.94 11.95 -5.04
CA ASP A 393 28.38 12.72 -3.92
C ASP A 393 26.94 13.21 -4.25
N ASP A 394 26.09 12.26 -4.64
CA ASP A 394 24.67 12.44 -5.01
C ASP A 394 24.40 13.42 -6.18
N SER A 395 25.46 13.79 -6.89
CA SER A 395 25.39 14.70 -8.04
C SER A 395 25.70 13.98 -9.35
N LEU A 396 24.93 14.29 -10.39
CA LEU A 396 25.17 13.82 -11.75
C LEU A 396 26.55 14.28 -12.25
N VAL A 397 27.40 13.33 -12.66
CA VAL A 397 28.74 13.62 -13.19
C VAL A 397 28.68 14.29 -14.57
N SER A 398 27.63 14.06 -15.36
CA SER A 398 27.46 14.63 -16.70
C SER A 398 25.99 14.86 -17.02
N THR A 399 25.68 16.05 -17.53
CA THR A 399 24.35 16.45 -18.03
C THR A 399 24.21 16.30 -19.54
N ASN A 400 25.21 15.73 -20.23
CA ASN A 400 25.11 15.43 -21.65
C ASN A 400 24.12 14.29 -21.90
N LYS A 401 23.32 14.43 -22.96
CA LYS A 401 22.36 13.42 -23.37
C LYS A 401 23.05 12.08 -23.67
N PRO A 402 22.71 10.97 -22.97
CA PRO A 402 23.51 9.75 -23.00
C PRO A 402 23.26 8.88 -24.24
N ALA A 403 22.14 9.06 -24.93
CA ALA A 403 21.81 8.30 -26.13
C ALA A 403 21.01 9.14 -27.15
N VAL A 404 21.16 8.81 -28.45
CA VAL A 404 20.57 9.59 -29.57
C VAL A 404 19.05 9.38 -29.69
N ASP A 405 18.56 8.23 -29.23
CA ASP A 405 17.16 7.83 -29.19
C ASP A 405 16.38 8.46 -28.02
N ILE A 406 17.06 9.20 -27.14
CA ILE A 406 16.43 10.09 -26.16
C ILE A 406 16.17 11.43 -26.86
N SER A 407 14.92 11.88 -26.84
CA SER A 407 14.57 13.20 -27.38
C SER A 407 15.10 14.32 -26.47
N ASP A 408 15.24 15.53 -27.02
CA ASP A 408 15.68 16.67 -26.22
C ASP A 408 14.64 17.02 -25.15
N ASP A 409 13.35 16.84 -25.43
CA ASP A 409 12.24 17.02 -24.48
C ASP A 409 12.37 16.06 -23.28
N GLU A 410 12.54 14.75 -23.53
CA GLU A 410 12.69 13.77 -22.46
C GLU A 410 13.94 14.02 -21.62
N TRP A 411 15.04 14.43 -22.26
CA TRP A 411 16.26 14.74 -21.53
C TRP A 411 16.14 16.01 -20.69
N GLN A 412 15.48 17.06 -21.21
CA GLN A 412 15.16 18.24 -20.40
C GLN A 412 14.24 17.88 -19.23
N ALA A 413 13.25 17.01 -19.45
CA ALA A 413 12.40 16.56 -18.37
C ALA A 413 13.17 15.82 -17.28
N PHE A 414 14.09 14.93 -17.67
CA PHE A 414 14.99 14.25 -16.73
C PHE A 414 15.81 15.25 -15.91
N LEU A 415 16.38 16.27 -16.54
CA LEU A 415 17.20 17.30 -15.86
C LEU A 415 16.40 18.24 -14.94
N HIS A 416 15.10 18.42 -15.20
CA HIS A 416 14.21 19.22 -14.34
C HIS A 416 13.57 18.42 -13.20
N SER A 417 13.76 17.10 -13.18
CA SER A 417 13.17 16.22 -12.17
C SER A 417 14.12 16.03 -11.00
N ASP A 418 13.57 15.87 -9.82
CA ASP A 418 14.35 15.48 -8.63
C ASP A 418 14.60 13.97 -8.65
N ILE A 419 15.63 13.57 -9.40
CA ILE A 419 16.03 12.16 -9.54
C ILE A 419 17.36 11.97 -8.82
N SER A 420 17.28 11.66 -7.53
CA SER A 420 18.42 11.18 -6.73
C SER A 420 18.29 9.68 -6.53
N ALA A 421 19.35 8.91 -6.78
CA ALA A 421 19.36 7.49 -6.48
C ALA A 421 20.71 7.07 -5.91
N ASP A 422 20.66 6.49 -4.71
CA ASP A 422 21.81 5.92 -4.02
C ASP A 422 22.39 4.77 -4.83
N SER A 423 23.71 4.63 -4.85
CA SER A 423 24.38 3.51 -5.53
C SER A 423 25.74 3.22 -4.92
N GLU A 424 25.98 1.98 -4.48
CA GLU A 424 27.26 1.56 -3.89
C GLU A 424 28.45 1.76 -4.85
N ASN A 425 28.19 1.65 -6.17
CA ASN A 425 29.22 1.79 -7.20
C ASN A 425 29.15 3.11 -7.98
N GLY A 426 28.30 4.05 -7.53
CA GLY A 426 28.07 5.34 -8.17
C GLY A 426 27.44 5.25 -9.57
N LYS A 427 26.86 4.12 -9.96
CA LYS A 427 26.17 3.94 -11.25
C LYS A 427 24.73 3.55 -11.05
N VAL A 428 23.86 4.21 -11.79
CA VAL A 428 22.41 3.95 -11.77
C VAL A 428 21.96 3.66 -13.20
N SER A 429 21.16 2.59 -13.36
CA SER A 429 20.65 2.17 -14.66
C SER A 429 19.24 2.72 -14.85
N PHE A 430 18.95 3.19 -16.05
CA PHE A 430 17.67 3.80 -16.40
C PHE A 430 17.11 3.14 -17.65
N THR A 431 15.78 3.00 -17.69
CA THR A 431 15.04 2.56 -18.88
C THR A 431 13.92 3.54 -19.18
N LEU A 432 13.90 4.11 -20.40
CA LEU A 432 12.77 4.88 -20.92
C LEU A 432 11.84 3.96 -21.70
N VAL A 433 10.58 3.88 -21.28
CA VAL A 433 9.53 3.08 -21.93
C VAL A 433 8.15 3.59 -21.52
N ASP A 434 7.18 3.53 -22.43
CA ASP A 434 5.77 3.83 -22.13
C ASP A 434 5.16 2.70 -21.28
N LEU A 435 4.94 2.96 -19.99
CA LEU A 435 4.48 2.00 -18.99
C LEU A 435 2.94 1.97 -18.87
N ASP A 436 2.26 3.10 -19.07
CA ASP A 436 0.82 3.23 -18.91
C ASP A 436 0.02 3.37 -20.22
N ASN A 437 0.71 3.37 -21.36
CA ASN A 437 0.19 3.48 -22.73
C ASN A 437 -0.44 4.84 -23.05
N ASP A 438 0.05 5.92 -22.45
CA ASP A 438 -0.37 7.29 -22.76
C ASP A 438 0.36 7.89 -24.00
N GLY A 439 1.38 7.19 -24.52
CA GLY A 439 2.20 7.61 -25.65
C GLY A 439 3.43 8.44 -25.28
N LYS A 440 3.64 8.75 -24.00
CA LYS A 440 4.87 9.30 -23.45
C LYS A 440 5.70 8.16 -22.85
N ARG A 441 7.03 8.28 -22.84
CA ARG A 441 7.90 7.29 -22.20
C ARG A 441 8.15 7.68 -20.76
N ASP A 442 7.84 6.77 -19.87
CA ASP A 442 8.11 6.83 -18.44
C ASP A 442 9.53 6.34 -18.13
N LEU A 443 9.97 6.55 -16.90
CA LEU A 443 11.32 6.21 -16.45
C LEU A 443 11.27 5.06 -15.44
N ILE A 444 12.03 4.00 -15.72
CA ILE A 444 12.41 2.98 -14.73
C ILE A 444 13.82 3.30 -14.24
N ILE A 445 14.03 3.18 -12.94
CA ILE A 445 15.32 3.38 -12.27
C ILE A 445 15.71 2.07 -11.59
N ASP A 446 16.86 1.52 -11.93
CA ASP A 446 17.43 0.33 -11.29
C ASP A 446 18.73 0.71 -10.61
N SER A 447 18.77 0.61 -9.28
CA SER A 447 19.95 0.91 -8.49
C SER A 447 20.40 -0.22 -7.57
N TYR A 448 21.71 -0.32 -7.39
CA TYR A 448 22.34 -1.28 -6.47
C TYR A 448 22.88 -0.54 -5.25
N ILE A 449 22.22 -0.75 -4.12
CA ILE A 449 22.51 -0.09 -2.84
C ILE A 449 23.54 -0.87 -2.02
N GLY A 450 23.65 -2.19 -2.27
CA GLY A 450 24.65 -3.01 -1.61
C GLY A 450 24.24 -3.49 -0.23
N GLY A 451 25.14 -3.33 0.74
CA GLY A 451 24.94 -3.84 2.10
C GLY A 451 25.09 -5.36 2.23
N THR A 452 24.86 -5.88 3.43
CA THR A 452 25.10 -7.30 3.75
C THR A 452 24.12 -8.25 3.05
N GLY A 453 22.96 -7.75 2.62
CA GLY A 453 21.97 -8.46 1.80
C GLY A 453 22.21 -8.35 0.29
N LEU A 454 23.09 -7.46 -0.18
CA LEU A 454 23.26 -7.12 -1.60
C LEU A 454 21.95 -6.63 -2.24
N PHE A 455 21.38 -5.56 -1.68
CA PHE A 455 20.09 -5.03 -2.10
C PHE A 455 20.18 -4.26 -3.42
N SER A 456 19.13 -4.41 -4.23
CA SER A 456 18.82 -3.56 -5.37
C SER A 456 17.39 -3.05 -5.27
N TYR A 457 17.16 -1.82 -5.70
CA TYR A 457 15.86 -1.18 -5.73
C TYR A 457 15.50 -0.80 -7.16
N THR A 458 14.24 -0.99 -7.50
CA THR A 458 13.68 -0.58 -8.78
C THR A 458 12.57 0.44 -8.53
N GLY A 459 12.72 1.67 -9.03
CA GLY A 459 11.72 2.73 -8.99
C GLY A 459 11.10 3.02 -10.36
N VAL A 460 9.90 3.61 -10.36
CA VAL A 460 9.21 4.06 -11.57
C VAL A 460 8.68 5.48 -11.41
N LEU A 461 8.95 6.33 -12.39
CA LEU A 461 8.45 7.71 -12.46
C LEU A 461 7.62 7.89 -13.73
N ARG A 462 6.42 8.49 -13.58
CA ARG A 462 5.54 8.79 -14.70
C ARG A 462 6.01 10.06 -15.39
N ARG A 463 5.96 10.07 -16.73
CA ARG A 463 6.28 11.28 -17.50
C ARG A 463 5.16 12.32 -17.41
N GLY A 464 5.45 13.43 -16.74
CA GLY A 464 4.62 14.63 -16.73
C GLY A 464 4.71 15.44 -18.02
N ASP A 465 4.50 16.75 -17.94
CA ASP A 465 4.71 17.65 -19.08
C ASP A 465 6.18 18.08 -19.19
N ASN A 466 6.82 18.44 -18.08
CA ASN A 466 8.23 18.89 -18.06
C ASN A 466 9.11 18.13 -17.05
N THR A 467 8.58 17.12 -16.36
CA THR A 467 9.27 16.34 -15.33
C THR A 467 8.90 14.85 -15.43
N PHE A 468 9.55 14.04 -14.61
CA PHE A 468 9.24 12.67 -14.26
C PHE A 468 8.86 12.65 -12.78
N ASP A 469 7.62 12.24 -12.48
CA ASP A 469 7.03 12.40 -11.16
C ASP A 469 6.64 11.03 -10.57
N THR A 470 6.74 10.91 -9.25
CA THR A 470 6.20 9.75 -8.53
C THR A 470 4.67 9.76 -8.57
N VAL A 471 4.05 8.58 -8.69
CA VAL A 471 2.59 8.45 -8.65
C VAL A 471 2.19 7.86 -7.31
N ASP A 472 1.58 8.69 -6.47
CA ASP A 472 1.03 8.40 -5.15
C ASP A 472 2.07 8.04 -4.05
N ASN A 473 2.53 9.07 -3.33
CA ASN A 473 2.97 8.92 -1.95
C ASN A 473 1.72 8.64 -1.10
N SER A 474 1.55 7.42 -0.59
CA SER A 474 1.19 7.36 0.82
C SER A 474 2.32 8.08 1.52
N ASP A 475 2.06 9.23 2.15
CA ASP A 475 3.01 9.94 3.00
C ASP A 475 3.51 8.97 4.08
N THR A 476 4.51 8.15 3.77
CA THR A 476 5.40 7.55 4.75
C THR A 476 6.59 8.51 4.84
N ASP A 477 6.27 9.72 5.28
CA ASP A 477 7.21 10.77 5.67
C ASP A 477 7.81 10.42 7.07
N ASP A 478 8.10 9.14 7.32
CA ASP A 478 8.84 8.72 8.50
C ASP A 478 10.33 8.89 8.16
N ASP A 479 11.09 9.70 8.91
CA ASP A 479 12.58 9.76 8.77
C ASP A 479 13.26 8.41 9.18
N ASP A 480 12.46 7.42 9.56
CA ASP A 480 12.83 6.04 9.81
C ASP A 480 12.44 5.10 8.66
N ASP A 481 11.74 5.59 7.62
CA ASP A 481 11.57 4.82 6.41
C ASP A 481 12.97 4.49 5.90
N PHE A 482 13.14 3.21 5.60
CA PHE A 482 14.22 2.80 4.75
C PHE A 482 14.05 3.62 3.46
N ASP A 483 14.78 4.73 3.33
CA ASP A 483 14.88 5.43 2.06
C ASP A 483 15.35 4.36 1.09
N ALA A 484 14.46 3.99 0.18
CA ALA A 484 14.74 2.97 -0.82
C ALA A 484 15.96 3.36 -1.68
N GLY A 485 16.44 4.61 -1.54
CA GLY A 485 17.56 5.15 -2.25
C GLY A 485 17.21 5.33 -3.72
N VAL A 486 15.91 5.30 -4.06
CA VAL A 486 15.39 5.42 -5.42
C VAL A 486 13.97 5.99 -5.37
N PRO A 487 13.65 7.07 -6.11
CA PRO A 487 12.33 7.67 -6.12
C PRO A 487 11.33 6.76 -6.84
N GLY A 488 10.09 6.76 -6.35
CA GLY A 488 9.02 5.93 -6.90
C GLY A 488 9.29 4.43 -6.77
N ALA A 489 9.97 4.02 -5.68
CA ALA A 489 10.35 2.63 -5.42
C ALA A 489 9.15 1.68 -5.61
N LEU A 490 9.28 0.79 -6.59
CA LEU A 490 8.27 -0.21 -6.93
C LEU A 490 8.54 -1.53 -6.22
N PHE A 491 9.78 -2.02 -6.18
CA PHE A 491 10.15 -3.24 -5.45
C PHE A 491 11.66 -3.27 -5.16
N SER A 492 12.07 -4.14 -4.25
CA SER A 492 13.46 -4.46 -3.98
C SER A 492 13.79 -5.92 -4.31
N LEU A 493 15.09 -6.21 -4.43
CA LEU A 493 15.65 -7.55 -4.53
C LEU A 493 16.73 -7.73 -3.47
N ASN A 494 16.70 -8.85 -2.75
CA ASN A 494 17.73 -9.22 -1.79
C ASN A 494 18.60 -10.36 -2.34
N GLY A 495 19.86 -10.06 -2.65
CA GLY A 495 20.78 -11.01 -3.27
C GLY A 495 21.29 -12.13 -2.36
N ARG A 496 21.14 -12.02 -1.02
CA ARG A 496 21.58 -13.06 -0.07
C ARG A 496 20.48 -13.61 0.84
N GLY A 497 19.45 -12.83 1.13
CA GLY A 497 18.37 -13.20 2.06
C GLY A 497 17.04 -13.56 1.40
N ALA A 498 16.94 -13.52 0.06
CA ALA A 498 15.77 -14.05 -0.63
C ALA A 498 16.05 -14.61 -2.02
N ASN A 499 15.13 -15.44 -2.49
CA ASN A 499 15.18 -16.01 -3.82
C ASN A 499 14.27 -15.16 -4.73
N GLN A 500 14.82 -14.04 -5.18
CA GLN A 500 14.08 -13.03 -5.95
C GLN A 500 14.77 -12.72 -7.27
N TRP A 501 13.96 -12.41 -8.28
CA TRP A 501 14.40 -11.81 -9.54
C TRP A 501 13.21 -11.13 -10.20
N ASN A 502 13.48 -10.29 -11.20
CA ASN A 502 12.42 -9.64 -11.96
C ASN A 502 12.69 -9.71 -13.47
N GLN A 503 11.64 -9.46 -14.24
CA GLN A 503 11.74 -9.13 -15.66
C GLN A 503 10.61 -8.18 -16.04
N TRP A 504 10.91 -7.09 -16.74
CA TRP A 504 9.90 -6.27 -17.38
C TRP A 504 9.24 -7.02 -18.54
N VAL A 505 7.91 -7.11 -18.52
CA VAL A 505 7.11 -7.87 -19.49
C VAL A 505 5.97 -7.03 -20.03
N ARG A 506 5.57 -7.28 -21.29
CA ARG A 506 4.33 -6.74 -21.85
C ARG A 506 3.35 -7.87 -22.12
N ILE A 507 2.21 -7.85 -21.43
CA ILE A 507 1.16 -8.87 -21.54
C ILE A 507 -0.15 -8.21 -21.95
N ASN A 508 -0.69 -8.61 -23.11
CA ASN A 508 -1.91 -8.03 -23.69
C ASN A 508 -1.87 -6.50 -23.80
N GLY A 509 -0.71 -5.93 -24.12
CA GLY A 509 -0.50 -4.49 -24.28
C GLY A 509 -0.09 -3.75 -23.00
N GLN A 510 -0.37 -4.29 -21.81
CA GLN A 510 0.03 -3.66 -20.54
C GLN A 510 1.45 -4.08 -20.13
N VAL A 511 2.25 -3.13 -19.64
CA VAL A 511 3.57 -3.39 -19.05
C VAL A 511 3.42 -3.74 -17.57
N TYR A 512 4.19 -4.73 -17.12
CA TYR A 512 4.35 -5.12 -15.72
C TYR A 512 5.81 -5.40 -15.41
N ALA A 513 6.22 -5.20 -14.16
CA ALA A 513 7.35 -5.93 -13.62
C ALA A 513 6.86 -7.31 -13.18
N LEU A 514 7.31 -8.36 -13.90
CA LEU A 514 7.10 -9.74 -13.45
C LEU A 514 8.12 -10.01 -12.34
N TRP A 515 7.67 -9.85 -11.11
CA TRP A 515 8.49 -10.02 -9.91
C TRP A 515 8.30 -11.40 -9.32
N TYR A 516 9.40 -12.10 -9.09
CA TYR A 516 9.43 -13.43 -8.52
C TYR A 516 9.92 -13.37 -7.08
N ASN A 517 9.19 -14.02 -6.18
CA ASN A 517 9.61 -14.25 -4.80
C ASN A 517 9.40 -15.73 -4.45
N GLY A 518 10.50 -16.43 -4.15
CA GLY A 518 10.51 -17.87 -3.89
C GLY A 518 10.91 -18.23 -2.47
N GLN A 519 10.29 -19.26 -1.94
CA GLN A 519 10.60 -19.93 -0.68
C GLN A 519 10.64 -21.44 -0.91
N PHE A 520 11.15 -22.23 0.03
CA PHE A 520 11.23 -23.68 -0.11
C PHE A 520 9.83 -24.27 -0.37
N GLY A 521 9.64 -24.90 -1.53
CA GLY A 521 8.36 -25.51 -1.90
C GLY A 521 7.27 -24.54 -2.40
N GLU A 522 7.52 -23.23 -2.47
CA GLU A 522 6.57 -22.27 -3.06
C GLU A 522 7.27 -21.18 -3.87
N ASP A 523 6.79 -20.92 -5.08
CA ASP A 523 7.16 -19.74 -5.86
C ASP A 523 5.94 -18.85 -6.07
N ASN A 524 6.11 -17.54 -5.92
CA ASN A 524 5.11 -16.53 -6.24
C ASN A 524 5.61 -15.66 -7.41
N LEU A 525 4.81 -15.58 -8.48
CA LEU A 525 5.03 -14.72 -9.63
C LEU A 525 4.00 -13.58 -9.62
N TYR A 526 4.43 -12.37 -9.27
CA TYR A 526 3.60 -11.19 -9.22
C TYR A 526 3.68 -10.38 -10.51
N LEU A 527 2.54 -9.86 -10.97
CA LEU A 527 2.46 -8.87 -12.04
C LEU A 527 2.31 -7.48 -11.40
N LEU A 528 3.44 -6.84 -11.11
CA LEU A 528 3.46 -5.50 -10.52
C LEU A 528 3.16 -4.49 -11.62
N ARG A 529 2.01 -3.84 -11.54
CA ARG A 529 1.60 -2.78 -12.46
C ARG A 529 2.25 -1.47 -12.03
N PRO A 530 3.01 -0.78 -12.91
CA PRO A 530 3.53 0.56 -12.61
C PRO A 530 2.41 1.52 -12.21
N PHE A 531 2.71 2.44 -11.28
CA PHE A 531 1.80 3.48 -10.83
C PHE A 531 0.48 2.96 -10.23
N SER A 532 0.50 1.73 -9.71
CA SER A 532 -0.65 1.12 -9.04
C SER A 532 -0.67 1.55 -7.57
N PRO A 533 -1.74 2.20 -7.08
CA PRO A 533 -1.83 2.66 -5.69
C PRO A 533 -2.23 1.55 -4.71
N THR A 534 -2.02 0.28 -5.08
CA THR A 534 -2.49 -0.87 -4.30
C THR A 534 -1.42 -1.94 -4.21
N ASP A 535 -1.22 -2.44 -3.00
CA ASP A 535 -0.24 -3.49 -2.68
C ASP A 535 -0.76 -4.87 -3.09
N ARG A 536 -2.04 -4.94 -3.52
CA ARG A 536 -2.63 -6.15 -4.09
C ARG A 536 -2.30 -6.28 -5.56
N SER A 537 -1.53 -7.31 -5.87
CA SER A 537 -1.11 -7.63 -7.24
C SER A 537 -1.69 -8.97 -7.73
N PRO A 538 -1.96 -9.11 -9.04
CA PRO A 538 -2.22 -10.41 -9.65
C PRO A 538 -0.98 -11.30 -9.51
N ALA A 539 -1.17 -12.53 -9.02
CA ALA A 539 -0.07 -13.45 -8.79
C ALA A 539 -0.41 -14.90 -9.17
N VAL A 540 0.60 -15.64 -9.63
CA VAL A 540 0.56 -17.09 -9.78
C VAL A 540 1.41 -17.71 -8.67
N THR A 541 0.79 -18.51 -7.80
CA THR A 541 1.47 -19.27 -6.75
C THR A 541 1.65 -20.71 -7.20
N ILE A 542 2.88 -21.20 -7.13
CA ILE A 542 3.28 -22.53 -7.58
C ILE A 542 3.84 -23.29 -6.39
N ARG A 543 3.30 -24.47 -6.10
CA ARG A 543 3.80 -25.35 -5.05
C ARG A 543 4.60 -26.51 -5.64
N TYR A 544 5.69 -26.85 -4.96
CA TYR A 544 6.60 -27.92 -5.36
C TYR A 544 6.71 -28.99 -4.28
N ARG A 545 7.06 -30.19 -4.71
CA ARG A 545 7.64 -31.24 -3.87
C ARG A 545 8.98 -31.66 -4.45
N TYR A 546 9.92 -32.00 -3.58
CA TYR A 546 11.28 -32.38 -3.93
C TYR A 546 11.49 -33.85 -3.66
N ARG A 547 12.12 -34.55 -4.61
CA ARG A 547 12.59 -35.91 -4.42
C ARG A 547 14.00 -35.88 -3.86
N LEU A 548 14.11 -35.70 -2.54
CA LEU A 548 15.38 -35.64 -1.81
C LEU A 548 15.98 -37.05 -1.72
N GLU A 549 17.05 -37.31 -2.47
CA GLU A 549 17.66 -38.65 -2.55
C GLU A 549 19.19 -38.66 -2.43
N THR A 550 19.81 -37.48 -2.55
CA THR A 550 21.26 -37.31 -2.44
C THR A 550 21.62 -36.70 -1.09
N LEU A 551 22.55 -37.35 -0.40
CA LEU A 551 23.20 -36.85 0.81
C LEU A 551 24.70 -36.80 0.56
N SER A 552 25.32 -35.64 0.80
CA SER A 552 26.75 -35.44 0.69
C SER A 552 27.29 -34.61 1.85
N SER A 553 28.60 -34.66 2.06
CA SER A 553 29.26 -33.75 2.99
C SER A 553 29.14 -32.31 2.47
N PRO A 554 28.86 -31.31 3.35
CA PRO A 554 28.95 -29.89 2.99
C PRO A 554 30.34 -29.52 2.44
N GLU A 555 31.40 -30.12 2.99
CA GLU A 555 32.75 -30.01 2.44
C GLU A 555 32.99 -31.03 1.32
N LYS A 556 33.28 -30.51 0.13
CA LYS A 556 33.51 -31.32 -1.07
C LYS A 556 34.66 -32.32 -0.87
N GLY A 557 34.36 -33.61 -1.06
CA GLY A 557 35.34 -34.69 -1.00
C GLY A 557 35.57 -35.27 0.40
N GLN A 558 34.89 -34.74 1.43
CA GLN A 558 34.90 -35.29 2.78
C GLN A 558 33.81 -36.37 2.97
N PRO A 559 34.00 -37.32 3.91
CA PRO A 559 32.95 -38.25 4.30
C PRO A 559 31.81 -37.54 5.05
N LEU A 560 30.64 -38.17 5.07
CA LEU A 560 29.51 -37.71 5.89
C LEU A 560 29.90 -37.67 7.37
N THR A 561 29.57 -36.57 8.04
CA THR A 561 29.80 -36.40 9.47
C THR A 561 28.49 -35.98 10.14
N PRO A 562 27.92 -36.80 11.04
CA PRO A 562 28.34 -38.17 11.39
C PRO A 562 28.21 -39.16 10.22
N ALA A 563 28.96 -40.26 10.25
CA ALA A 563 28.81 -41.33 9.26
C ALA A 563 27.46 -42.05 9.45
N LEU A 564 26.76 -42.33 8.35
CA LEU A 564 25.44 -42.99 8.35
C LEU A 564 25.57 -44.47 7.95
N THR A 565 24.89 -45.34 8.69
CA THR A 565 24.56 -46.69 8.20
C THR A 565 23.47 -46.62 7.12
N ALA A 566 23.27 -47.71 6.37
CA ALA A 566 22.23 -47.76 5.34
C ALA A 566 20.82 -47.53 5.91
N GLN A 567 20.53 -48.06 7.11
CA GLN A 567 19.24 -47.88 7.77
C GLN A 567 19.03 -46.43 8.23
N GLU A 568 20.03 -45.83 8.88
CA GLU A 568 19.95 -44.42 9.33
C GLU A 568 19.80 -43.47 8.14
N ARG A 569 20.48 -43.78 7.03
CA ARG A 569 20.31 -43.05 5.76
C ARG A 569 18.88 -43.12 5.26
N ASP A 570 18.29 -44.31 5.21
CA ASP A 570 16.91 -44.49 4.73
C ASP A 570 15.89 -43.81 5.64
N ASP A 571 16.09 -43.85 6.96
CA ASP A 571 15.19 -43.20 7.93
C ASP A 571 15.31 -41.67 7.90
N LEU A 572 16.52 -41.13 7.68
CA LEU A 572 16.71 -39.71 7.44
C LEU A 572 16.00 -39.25 6.16
N LEU A 573 16.15 -39.98 5.05
CA LEU A 573 15.47 -39.65 3.79
C LEU A 573 13.94 -39.70 3.91
N LYS A 574 13.38 -40.65 4.69
CA LYS A 574 11.95 -40.66 5.01
C LYS A 574 11.52 -39.44 5.81
N SER A 575 12.32 -39.03 6.79
CA SER A 575 12.03 -37.84 7.61
C SER A 575 12.06 -36.56 6.76
N LEU A 576 13.02 -36.46 5.84
CA LEU A 576 13.10 -35.40 4.84
C LEU A 576 11.93 -35.40 3.84
N ASP A 577 11.35 -36.56 3.49
CA ASP A 577 10.13 -36.58 2.67
C ASP A 577 8.88 -36.18 3.47
N LEU A 578 8.77 -36.62 4.73
CA LEU A 578 7.64 -36.29 5.61
C LEU A 578 7.56 -34.79 5.92
N MET A 579 8.71 -34.14 6.13
CA MET A 579 8.78 -32.72 6.50
C MET A 579 8.14 -31.82 5.44
N GLN A 580 8.16 -32.21 4.16
CA GLN A 580 7.66 -31.39 3.06
C GLN A 580 6.14 -31.17 3.11
N SER A 581 5.43 -31.91 3.97
CA SER A 581 4.00 -31.69 4.24
C SER A 581 3.74 -30.88 5.52
N ASN A 582 4.80 -30.48 6.24
CA ASN A 582 4.76 -29.79 7.53
C ASN A 582 5.85 -28.71 7.62
N LEU A 583 5.99 -27.90 6.56
CA LEU A 583 6.97 -26.81 6.50
C LEU A 583 6.65 -25.73 7.54
N LEU A 584 7.68 -25.11 8.12
CA LEU A 584 7.49 -24.09 9.15
C LEU A 584 6.64 -22.91 8.66
N LYS A 585 6.87 -22.46 7.43
CA LYS A 585 6.09 -21.37 6.81
C LYS A 585 4.60 -21.64 6.64
N ASP A 586 4.18 -22.90 6.62
CA ASP A 586 2.78 -23.29 6.45
C ASP A 586 2.08 -23.50 7.81
N LYS A 587 2.83 -23.39 8.94
CA LYS A 587 2.27 -23.49 10.28
C LYS A 587 1.64 -22.16 10.69
N LYS A 588 0.58 -22.24 11.50
CA LYS A 588 -0.01 -21.07 12.16
C LYS A 588 0.72 -20.81 13.47
N ASP A 589 0.82 -19.55 13.88
CA ASP A 589 1.55 -19.07 15.08
C ASP A 589 1.08 -19.67 16.44
N HIS A 590 0.12 -20.60 16.44
CA HIS A 590 -0.44 -21.24 17.62
C HIS A 590 -0.69 -22.76 17.46
N ALA A 591 -0.02 -23.43 16.51
CA ALA A 591 -0.07 -24.89 16.47
C ALA A 591 0.74 -25.46 17.66
N GLU A 592 0.07 -26.13 18.60
CA GLU A 592 0.75 -26.95 19.62
C GLU A 592 1.41 -28.16 18.95
N ASP A 593 2.66 -28.01 18.52
CA ASP A 593 3.46 -29.12 18.03
C ASP A 593 4.02 -29.91 19.21
N GLY A 594 3.99 -31.25 19.10
CA GLY A 594 4.73 -32.12 20.01
C GLY A 594 6.24 -31.94 19.86
N PRO A 595 7.04 -32.39 20.84
CA PRO A 595 8.50 -32.27 20.77
C PRO A 595 9.05 -33.06 19.58
N ILE A 596 10.07 -32.50 18.92
CA ILE A 596 10.71 -33.08 17.71
C ILE A 596 11.33 -34.43 18.05
N CYS A 597 12.01 -34.49 19.20
CA CYS A 597 12.56 -35.71 19.78
C CYS A 597 11.82 -36.07 21.08
N PRO A 598 11.73 -37.36 21.46
CA PRO A 598 11.15 -37.75 22.74
C PRO A 598 11.90 -37.14 23.93
N ILE A 599 11.17 -36.45 24.81
CA ILE A 599 11.72 -35.85 26.03
C ILE A 599 11.98 -36.96 27.06
N PRO A 600 13.21 -37.13 27.57
CA PRO A 600 13.51 -38.10 28.62
C PRO A 600 12.68 -37.89 29.90
N PRO A 601 12.29 -38.98 30.60
CA PRO A 601 11.63 -38.84 31.89
C PRO A 601 12.53 -38.13 32.91
N GLY A 602 12.01 -37.06 33.53
CA GLY A 602 12.74 -36.29 34.55
C GLY A 602 13.48 -35.06 34.03
N THR A 603 13.41 -34.76 32.72
CA THR A 603 13.88 -33.49 32.14
C THR A 603 13.13 -32.31 32.75
N SER A 604 13.85 -31.26 33.12
CA SER A 604 13.24 -30.02 33.64
C SER A 604 12.40 -29.32 32.56
N SER A 605 11.51 -28.41 32.96
CA SER A 605 10.72 -27.64 31.99
C SER A 605 11.60 -26.75 31.09
N GLU A 606 12.70 -26.23 31.61
CA GLU A 606 13.65 -25.39 30.87
C GLU A 606 14.44 -26.21 29.84
N GLU A 607 14.90 -27.40 30.21
CA GLU A 607 15.58 -28.32 29.27
C GLU A 607 14.62 -28.94 28.25
N ALA A 608 13.32 -29.01 28.56
CA ALA A 608 12.31 -29.53 27.65
C ALA A 608 12.15 -28.64 26.40
N ASP A 609 12.38 -27.32 26.52
CA ASP A 609 12.26 -26.36 25.42
C ASP A 609 13.26 -26.67 24.29
N ASN A 610 14.45 -27.19 24.60
CA ASN A 610 15.46 -27.62 23.62
C ASN A 610 14.98 -28.75 22.70
N TYR A 611 13.87 -29.42 23.03
CA TYR A 611 13.27 -30.48 22.21
C TYR A 611 12.28 -29.96 21.15
N TYR A 612 11.99 -28.67 21.14
CA TYR A 612 11.01 -28.03 20.24
C TYR A 612 11.63 -27.17 19.14
N SER A 613 12.93 -26.87 19.22
CA SER A 613 13.65 -26.04 18.25
C SER A 613 14.97 -26.67 17.80
N GLY A 614 15.45 -26.22 16.64
CA GLY A 614 16.76 -26.59 16.11
C GLY A 614 17.84 -25.54 16.35
N VAL A 615 18.96 -25.71 15.65
CA VAL A 615 20.08 -24.76 15.63
C VAL A 615 19.62 -23.47 14.97
N ALA A 616 19.94 -22.32 15.58
CA ALA A 616 19.63 -21.02 15.00
C ALA A 616 20.31 -20.85 13.64
N SER A 617 19.54 -20.43 12.63
CA SER A 617 20.05 -20.16 11.28
C SER A 617 20.44 -18.68 11.11
N TYR A 618 21.15 -18.38 10.04
CA TYR A 618 21.58 -17.01 9.67
C TYR A 618 20.67 -16.44 8.58
N TYR A 619 20.58 -15.10 8.46
CA TYR A 619 19.64 -14.43 7.54
C TYR A 619 19.80 -14.76 6.05
N VAL A 620 20.91 -15.40 5.66
CA VAL A 620 21.15 -15.88 4.28
C VAL A 620 20.48 -17.21 3.97
N TYR A 621 19.80 -17.80 4.96
CA TYR A 621 19.18 -19.11 4.88
C TYR A 621 17.71 -19.04 5.30
N GLU A 622 16.87 -19.75 4.54
CA GLU A 622 15.51 -20.06 4.96
C GLU A 622 15.53 -21.25 5.91
N THR A 623 14.99 -21.11 7.11
CA THR A 623 14.76 -22.27 8.00
C THR A 623 13.47 -22.97 7.57
N VAL A 624 13.62 -24.18 7.01
CA VAL A 624 12.55 -24.89 6.31
C VAL A 624 11.72 -25.74 7.27
N ALA A 625 12.41 -26.55 8.09
CA ALA A 625 11.80 -27.50 9.01
C ALA A 625 12.76 -27.93 10.11
N TYR A 626 12.19 -28.37 11.23
CA TYR A 626 12.90 -29.17 12.22
C TYR A 626 12.41 -30.61 12.16
N ILE A 627 13.34 -31.57 12.07
CA ILE A 627 13.02 -32.99 11.92
C ILE A 627 13.80 -33.86 12.92
N PRO A 628 13.26 -35.01 13.35
CA PRO A 628 14.02 -35.98 14.12
C PRO A 628 15.07 -36.68 13.24
N VAL A 629 16.28 -36.83 13.75
CA VAL A 629 17.38 -37.56 13.12
C VAL A 629 17.84 -38.66 14.07
N TRP A 630 17.67 -39.93 13.67
CA TRP A 630 18.00 -41.07 14.52
C TRP A 630 19.39 -41.62 14.19
N LEU A 631 20.32 -41.55 15.14
CA LEU A 631 21.70 -42.04 15.00
C LEU A 631 22.07 -42.90 16.20
N GLY A 632 22.54 -44.13 15.96
CA GLY A 632 22.93 -45.06 17.02
C GLY A 632 21.84 -45.33 18.07
N GLY A 633 20.56 -45.23 17.68
CA GLY A 633 19.39 -45.38 18.57
C GLY A 633 19.07 -44.16 19.45
N LYS A 634 19.75 -43.03 19.26
CA LYS A 634 19.45 -41.73 19.89
C LYS A 634 18.77 -40.80 18.89
N CYS A 635 17.90 -39.91 19.38
CA CYS A 635 17.25 -38.88 18.57
C CYS A 635 18.00 -37.56 18.70
N PHE A 636 18.32 -36.96 17.56
CA PHE A 636 18.92 -35.63 17.39
C PHE A 636 17.95 -34.74 16.61
N ILE A 637 18.14 -33.43 16.70
CA ILE A 637 17.31 -32.47 15.96
C ILE A 637 18.04 -32.03 14.70
N GLY A 638 17.43 -32.31 13.56
CA GLY A 638 17.85 -31.84 12.26
C GLY A 638 17.20 -30.50 11.94
N THR A 639 18.01 -29.47 11.77
CA THR A 639 17.61 -28.16 11.27
C THR A 639 17.80 -28.15 9.76
N VAL A 640 16.70 -28.20 9.02
CA VAL A 640 16.75 -28.18 7.56
C VAL A 640 16.66 -26.74 7.09
N ILE A 641 17.67 -26.33 6.34
CA ILE A 641 17.80 -24.99 5.78
C ILE A 641 17.90 -25.05 4.26
N SER A 642 17.43 -24.00 3.59
CA SER A 642 17.62 -23.82 2.16
C SER A 642 18.39 -22.53 1.92
N HIS A 643 19.36 -22.57 1.01
CA HIS A 643 19.96 -21.34 0.50
C HIS A 643 18.91 -20.61 -0.35
N HIS A 644 18.80 -19.31 -0.17
CA HIS A 644 18.00 -18.47 -1.05
C HIS A 644 18.66 -18.44 -2.44
N GLY A 645 18.12 -19.18 -3.42
CA GLY A 645 18.75 -19.26 -4.73
C GLY A 645 17.89 -19.89 -5.82
N ALA A 646 18.22 -19.54 -7.06
CA ALA A 646 17.58 -20.10 -8.25
C ALA A 646 17.93 -21.59 -8.37
N TYR A 647 17.03 -22.44 -7.86
CA TYR A 647 16.98 -23.89 -8.03
C TYR A 647 17.29 -24.32 -9.48
N ARG A 648 18.57 -24.50 -9.84
CA ARG A 648 18.98 -24.76 -11.23
C ARG A 648 18.66 -26.19 -11.66
N HIS A 649 18.69 -27.14 -10.72
CA HIS A 649 18.40 -28.57 -10.89
C HIS A 649 17.80 -29.17 -9.61
N GLY A 650 16.58 -28.75 -9.25
CA GLY A 650 15.96 -29.11 -7.97
C GLY A 650 16.38 -28.23 -6.80
N VAL A 651 16.45 -28.77 -5.58
CA VAL A 651 16.85 -28.02 -4.38
C VAL A 651 18.24 -28.41 -3.89
N ASP A 652 19.02 -27.40 -3.47
CA ASP A 652 20.21 -27.56 -2.64
C ASP A 652 19.86 -27.06 -1.24
N ALA A 653 19.57 -28.00 -0.34
CA ALA A 653 19.30 -27.76 1.07
C ALA A 653 20.46 -28.29 1.92
N GLU A 654 20.52 -27.87 3.17
CA GLU A 654 21.42 -28.42 4.16
C GLU A 654 20.64 -28.85 5.40
N ILE A 655 21.15 -29.86 6.09
CA ILE A 655 20.66 -30.26 7.40
C ILE A 655 21.79 -30.15 8.41
N MET A 656 21.59 -29.33 9.44
CA MET A 656 22.46 -29.24 10.61
C MET A 656 21.90 -30.12 11.72
N ILE A 657 22.75 -30.93 12.36
CA ILE A 657 22.31 -31.90 13.37
C ILE A 657 22.84 -31.46 14.73
N GLY A 658 21.92 -31.09 15.63
CA GLY A 658 22.21 -30.68 17.00
C GLY A 658 21.72 -31.71 18.02
N SER A 659 22.41 -31.78 19.17
CA SER A 659 21.88 -32.49 20.35
C SER A 659 20.86 -31.59 21.05
N PRO A 660 19.65 -32.07 21.38
CA PRO A 660 18.74 -31.33 22.26
C PRO A 660 19.21 -31.33 23.73
N ARG A 661 20.40 -31.85 24.02
CA ARG A 661 21.02 -31.91 25.34
C ARG A 661 22.21 -30.95 25.34
N GLU A 662 22.46 -30.26 26.46
CA GLU A 662 23.52 -29.25 26.62
C GLU A 662 24.97 -29.78 26.46
N ASP A 663 25.16 -31.06 26.10
CA ASP A 663 26.47 -31.70 26.01
C ASP A 663 27.19 -31.43 24.68
N GLU A 664 26.46 -31.24 23.57
CA GLU A 664 27.02 -30.96 22.24
C GLU A 664 26.07 -30.11 21.35
N ASP A 665 26.37 -28.82 21.14
CA ASP A 665 25.51 -27.91 20.37
C ASP A 665 25.32 -28.32 18.89
N LEU A 666 26.36 -28.88 18.25
CA LEU A 666 26.34 -29.32 16.86
C LEU A 666 27.25 -30.54 16.66
N ILE A 667 26.71 -31.61 16.08
CA ILE A 667 27.47 -32.86 15.85
C ILE A 667 27.80 -33.12 14.37
N GLY A 668 27.27 -32.31 13.47
CA GLY A 668 27.57 -32.35 12.04
C GLY A 668 26.38 -31.97 11.16
N GLY A 669 26.42 -32.39 9.90
CA GLY A 669 25.38 -32.04 8.94
C GLY A 669 25.65 -32.56 7.53
N TYR A 670 24.65 -32.46 6.67
CA TYR A 670 24.69 -32.96 5.30
C TYR A 670 24.14 -31.92 4.32
N SER A 671 24.72 -31.84 3.13
CA SER A 671 24.03 -31.26 1.98
C SER A 671 23.03 -32.28 1.45
N VAL A 672 21.83 -31.79 1.16
CA VAL A 672 20.70 -32.56 0.67
C VAL A 672 20.31 -32.01 -0.69
N SER A 673 20.25 -32.87 -1.70
CA SER A 673 19.76 -32.45 -3.02
C SER A 673 18.77 -33.42 -3.65
N GLY A 674 17.93 -32.86 -4.52
CA GLY A 674 16.83 -33.60 -5.12
C GLY A 674 16.06 -32.79 -6.16
N LEU A 675 15.55 -33.49 -7.18
CA LEU A 675 14.77 -32.87 -8.26
C LEU A 675 13.43 -32.35 -7.73
N ARG A 676 13.02 -31.18 -8.23
CA ARG A 676 11.72 -30.58 -7.88
C ARG A 676 10.63 -31.00 -8.86
N ARG A 677 9.39 -31.04 -8.38
CA ARG A 677 8.21 -31.30 -9.20
C ARG A 677 7.08 -30.39 -8.77
N VAL A 678 6.45 -29.72 -9.73
CA VAL A 678 5.24 -28.93 -9.48
C VAL A 678 4.10 -29.86 -9.06
N ILE A 679 3.47 -29.58 -7.91
CA ILE A 679 2.29 -30.30 -7.39
C ILE A 679 1.00 -29.52 -7.57
N SER A 680 1.05 -28.19 -7.57
CA SER A 680 -0.09 -27.34 -7.88
C SER A 680 0.35 -25.95 -8.36
N ALA A 681 -0.48 -25.32 -9.19
CA ALA A 681 -0.38 -23.91 -9.50
C ALA A 681 -1.76 -23.29 -9.37
N VAL A 682 -1.86 -22.12 -8.74
CA VAL A 682 -3.09 -21.35 -8.60
C VAL A 682 -2.83 -19.90 -9.00
N SER A 683 -3.87 -19.20 -9.45
CA SER A 683 -3.79 -17.77 -9.76
C SER A 683 -4.83 -17.01 -8.96
N GLY A 684 -4.49 -15.80 -8.54
CA GLY A 684 -5.36 -14.94 -7.76
C GLY A 684 -4.74 -13.58 -7.52
N TRP A 685 -5.41 -12.76 -6.73
CA TRP A 685 -4.87 -11.50 -6.22
C TRP A 685 -4.35 -11.72 -4.82
N LYS A 686 -3.14 -11.25 -4.55
CA LYS A 686 -2.49 -11.37 -3.24
C LYS A 686 -1.83 -10.04 -2.87
N ILE A 687 -1.73 -9.78 -1.58
CA ILE A 687 -0.86 -8.71 -1.07
C ILE A 687 0.58 -9.13 -1.33
N ARG A 688 1.42 -8.18 -1.73
CA ARG A 688 2.85 -8.42 -1.87
C ARG A 688 3.48 -8.70 -0.51
N GLU A 689 4.24 -9.77 -0.41
CA GLU A 689 5.10 -10.04 0.75
C GLU A 689 6.52 -9.71 0.30
N GLY A 690 7.01 -8.52 0.66
CA GLY A 690 8.36 -8.04 0.37
C GLY A 690 9.40 -8.65 1.29
N ASP A 691 10.68 -8.54 0.92
CA ASP A 691 11.78 -8.65 1.89
C ASP A 691 11.80 -7.37 2.72
N ASN A 692 11.74 -7.51 4.05
CA ASN A 692 11.72 -6.39 5.03
C ASN A 692 10.45 -5.52 5.04
N GLY A 693 9.28 -6.03 4.67
CA GLY A 693 8.03 -5.31 4.93
C GLY A 693 7.73 -4.13 4.01
N MET A 694 8.44 -3.99 2.88
CA MET A 694 8.02 -3.09 1.80
C MET A 694 6.70 -3.62 1.19
N MET A 695 5.58 -3.04 1.63
CA MET A 695 4.28 -3.14 0.93
C MET A 695 4.31 -2.38 -0.37
#